data_AF-A0A1Q6EDZ3-F1
#
_entry.id   AF-A0A1Q6EDZ3-F1
#
_cell.length_a   1.000
_cell.length_b   1.000
_cell.length_c   1.000
_cell.angle_alpha   90.00
_cell.angle_beta   90.00
_cell.angle_gamma   90.00
#
_symmetry.space_group_name_H-M   'P 1'
#
loop_
_entity.id
_entity.type
_entity.pdbx_description
1 polymer ?
#
loop_
_entity_poly.entity_id
_entity_poly.type
_entity_poly.pdbx_seq_one_letter_code
_entity_poly.pdbx_strand_id
1 'polypeptide(L)'
;MHSYMRSIRFVTAFLLPLLLATGCEDDKMDSVVPPGDDTISAIAISGEDGYYTLPADGRPIVSVTAEDGGFITVVDNGTVYFEQNDEPAERRATLEVVYDDGTRGTLHFAQKPVSRSASGRQFMRHHGIGYSYNAVEGRYCDMSDFRCQILNRAMLEKYGQTAGYNFLISSNLNEMHYTHESYSSVVDYIQHSNVYAGASGDIVLFSGDASMSCSLFEEGTKSSYILKNEVWIDRAEYSLDEAGIREYARKYPSMLTSSFRYAVSNIHTLNDVDNFLYKYGTHVVVYSKLGARLTLEVQVDTHKFDYREQAEAMAGVSIATLFKMKSESSSQTHNYEILRDGKCRLSILGGDLSYLDKVIDLNSFNTDGTAESMVTGWIGSVYHNDSDITKSNVEMTDMEVVPIWEFIPDRTVAELVEGRVMGNAALLAESFGNKNFINTSFDSNPGSVRCRIAGEWRTFSDPDVVDIISSNRHVATVCREYVPEIAGNGTKVHVAYPIYEGRVQLDAGLCVHNGKAYDVAWNGYKFFVKERDDAPSGNLIYINMGALSTKKADNLPYVGSHAILGCERPGGVLPDGTIGGTMLKVYKHFGHFYLENKNRYTNLPGWSWMDAVPLKEYEAYPTFFPSKDYPGRMWRDADYVYIYNPREVSYE
;
A
#
# COMPACT_ATOMS: atom_id res chain seq x y z
N MET A 1 7.67 -49.48 46.78
CA MET A 1 6.99 -50.20 45.69
C MET A 1 6.03 -49.23 45.02
N HIS A 2 6.33 -48.86 43.77
CA HIS A 2 5.43 -48.23 42.79
C HIS A 2 4.81 -46.84 43.04
N SER A 3 5.14 -45.96 42.08
CA SER A 3 4.31 -44.93 41.44
C SER A 3 4.41 -43.46 41.91
N TYR A 4 5.17 -42.70 41.11
CA TYR A 4 4.85 -41.40 40.51
C TYR A 4 4.04 -40.34 41.30
N MET A 5 4.71 -39.23 41.65
CA MET A 5 4.13 -37.88 41.52
C MET A 5 5.17 -36.88 41.02
N ARG A 6 4.72 -36.07 40.07
CA ARG A 6 5.44 -35.18 39.16
C ARG A 6 5.91 -33.89 39.84
N SER A 7 7.10 -33.42 39.46
CA SER A 7 7.46 -32.00 39.54
C SER A 7 8.12 -31.55 38.22
N ILE A 8 7.42 -30.69 37.49
CA ILE A 8 7.87 -29.48 36.79
C ILE A 8 9.30 -29.51 36.20
N ARG A 9 9.40 -29.49 34.87
CA ARG A 9 10.13 -28.48 34.06
C ARG A 9 10.00 -28.77 32.55
N PHE A 10 9.75 -27.70 31.80
CA PHE A 10 10.05 -27.48 30.38
C PHE A 10 9.72 -28.61 29.38
N VAL A 11 8.57 -28.46 28.71
CA VAL A 11 8.44 -28.88 27.31
C VAL A 11 8.05 -27.64 26.52
N THR A 12 9.06 -27.07 25.87
CA THR A 12 8.98 -26.27 24.66
C THR A 12 8.00 -26.95 23.70
N ALA A 13 6.78 -26.42 23.61
CA ALA A 13 5.84 -26.81 22.58
C ALA A 13 6.27 -26.14 21.27
N PHE A 14 7.12 -26.85 20.52
CA PHE A 14 7.20 -26.79 19.07
C PHE A 14 5.79 -26.86 18.48
N LEU A 15 5.20 -25.71 18.11
CA LEU A 15 3.99 -25.65 17.27
C LEU A 15 3.83 -24.31 16.52
N LEU A 16 4.91 -23.52 16.39
CA LEU A 16 5.00 -22.35 15.51
C LEU A 16 6.36 -22.42 14.78
N PRO A 17 6.46 -23.24 13.71
CA PRO A 17 6.94 -22.67 12.44
C PRO A 17 6.32 -23.32 11.18
N LEU A 18 5.14 -23.95 11.24
CA LEU A 18 4.56 -24.66 10.09
C LEU A 18 3.57 -23.85 9.23
N LEU A 19 3.42 -22.54 9.45
CA LEU A 19 2.49 -21.68 8.71
C LEU A 19 3.15 -20.45 8.04
N LEU A 20 4.48 -20.39 8.03
CA LEU A 20 5.27 -19.29 7.42
C LEU A 20 6.30 -19.77 6.40
N ALA A 21 6.12 -20.98 5.87
CA ALA A 21 6.91 -21.54 4.78
C ALA A 21 6.01 -22.28 3.79
N THR A 22 5.08 -21.56 3.18
CA THR A 22 4.52 -21.92 1.88
C THR A 22 4.89 -20.82 0.90
N GLY A 23 6.18 -20.67 0.64
CA GLY A 23 6.57 -20.41 -0.75
C GLY A 23 6.03 -21.62 -1.51
N CYS A 24 4.93 -21.45 -2.22
CA CYS A 24 4.29 -22.53 -2.95
C CYS A 24 5.27 -23.00 -4.03
N GLU A 25 5.96 -24.10 -3.75
CA GLU A 25 6.56 -24.93 -4.78
C GLU A 25 5.43 -25.40 -5.72
N ASP A 26 5.44 -24.92 -6.96
CA ASP A 26 4.65 -25.42 -8.10
C ASP A 26 5.06 -26.87 -8.50
N ASP A 27 5.76 -27.61 -7.63
CA ASP A 27 6.39 -28.91 -7.90
C ASP A 27 5.42 -30.10 -7.95
N LYS A 28 4.15 -29.86 -8.28
CA LYS A 28 3.20 -30.94 -8.61
C LYS A 28 2.42 -30.67 -9.89
N MET A 29 3.12 -30.29 -10.95
CA MET A 29 2.74 -30.67 -12.32
C MET A 29 3.34 -32.04 -12.67
N ASP A 30 3.09 -33.05 -11.83
CA ASP A 30 3.36 -34.44 -12.21
C ASP A 30 2.33 -34.87 -13.25
N SER A 31 2.84 -35.10 -14.46
CA SER A 31 2.12 -35.60 -15.62
C SER A 31 1.24 -36.82 -15.30
N VAL A 32 -0.07 -36.65 -15.37
CA VAL A 32 -1.02 -37.75 -15.58
C VAL A 32 -1.86 -37.39 -16.81
N VAL A 33 -1.34 -37.74 -17.98
CA VAL A 33 -2.08 -37.71 -19.24
C VAL A 33 -2.59 -39.14 -19.49
N PRO A 34 -3.92 -39.39 -19.57
CA PRO A 34 -4.41 -40.60 -20.21
C PRO A 34 -4.13 -40.51 -21.72
N PRO A 35 -3.71 -41.60 -22.38
CA PRO A 35 -3.33 -41.56 -23.79
C PRO A 35 -4.56 -41.26 -24.67
N GLY A 36 -4.58 -40.07 -25.28
CA GLY A 36 -5.58 -39.66 -26.26
C GLY A 36 -5.00 -39.74 -27.68
N ASP A 37 -5.45 -40.76 -28.41
CA ASP A 37 -5.36 -41.01 -29.86
C ASP A 37 -4.26 -40.26 -30.68
N ASP A 38 -3.11 -40.93 -30.87
CA ASP A 38 -1.96 -40.50 -31.68
C ASP A 38 -2.14 -40.82 -33.18
N THR A 39 -2.97 -40.05 -33.91
CA THR A 39 -3.06 -40.25 -35.38
C THR A 39 -2.90 -38.99 -36.25
N ILE A 40 -2.60 -37.82 -35.69
CA ILE A 40 -2.31 -36.61 -36.48
C ILE A 40 -0.99 -35.98 -36.00
N SER A 41 -0.01 -35.84 -36.90
CA SER A 41 1.27 -35.18 -36.59
C SER A 41 1.05 -33.67 -36.40
N ALA A 42 0.91 -33.22 -35.15
CA ALA A 42 0.79 -31.80 -34.81
C ALA A 42 2.17 -31.14 -34.67
N ILE A 43 2.26 -29.87 -35.08
CA ILE A 43 3.42 -29.01 -34.86
C ILE A 43 3.43 -28.59 -33.39
N ALA A 44 4.49 -28.93 -32.67
CA ALA A 44 4.65 -28.57 -31.26
C ALA A 44 5.09 -27.10 -31.12
N ILE A 45 4.34 -26.34 -30.31
CA ILE A 45 4.61 -24.92 -30.01
C ILE A 45 4.91 -24.76 -28.52
N SER A 46 5.72 -23.75 -28.17
CA SER A 46 5.96 -23.36 -26.77
C SER A 46 4.64 -23.01 -26.08
N GLY A 47 4.55 -23.25 -24.76
CA GLY A 47 3.41 -22.79 -23.97
C GLY A 47 3.37 -21.28 -23.76
N GLU A 48 4.49 -20.60 -24.02
CA GLU A 48 4.61 -19.15 -24.01
C GLU A 48 3.84 -18.52 -25.17
N ASP A 49 3.43 -17.27 -25.00
CA ASP A 49 2.83 -16.51 -26.09
C ASP A 49 3.88 -16.05 -27.11
N GLY A 50 3.45 -15.79 -28.34
CA GLY A 50 4.34 -15.22 -29.33
C GLY A 50 3.94 -15.40 -30.78
N TYR A 51 4.68 -14.69 -31.63
CA TYR A 51 4.54 -14.75 -33.07
C TYR A 51 5.24 -15.99 -33.63
N TYR A 52 4.54 -16.68 -34.52
CA TYR A 52 5.02 -17.86 -35.21
C TYR A 52 4.84 -17.69 -36.72
N THR A 53 5.93 -17.85 -37.45
CA THR A 53 5.90 -17.86 -38.91
C THR A 53 5.49 -19.26 -39.38
N LEU A 54 4.42 -19.33 -40.15
CA LEU A 54 3.91 -20.59 -40.68
C LEU A 54 4.95 -21.25 -41.61
N PRO A 55 5.13 -22.57 -41.52
CA PRO A 55 6.07 -23.27 -42.39
C PRO A 55 5.61 -23.16 -43.85
N ALA A 56 6.46 -22.56 -44.69
CA ALA A 56 6.27 -22.61 -46.14
C ALA A 56 6.67 -24.02 -46.62
N ASP A 57 5.73 -24.80 -47.12
CA ASP A 57 5.98 -26.09 -47.79
C ASP A 57 6.58 -25.92 -49.20
N GLY A 58 7.25 -24.77 -49.44
CA GLY A 58 7.70 -24.32 -50.75
C GLY A 58 6.62 -23.57 -51.55
N ARG A 59 5.37 -23.51 -51.09
CA ARG A 59 4.28 -22.77 -51.74
C ARG A 59 3.88 -21.53 -50.93
N PRO A 60 3.75 -20.35 -51.56
CA PRO A 60 3.22 -19.16 -50.92
C PRO A 60 1.79 -19.36 -50.40
N ILE A 61 1.56 -18.99 -49.13
CA ILE A 61 0.22 -18.99 -48.53
C ILE A 61 -0.49 -17.69 -48.91
N VAL A 62 -1.71 -17.80 -49.44
CA VAL A 62 -2.54 -16.65 -49.86
C VAL A 62 -3.67 -16.31 -48.89
N SER A 63 -4.08 -17.26 -48.04
CA SER A 63 -5.00 -16.99 -46.94
C SER A 63 -4.87 -18.03 -45.83
N VAL A 64 -5.02 -17.58 -44.59
CA VAL A 64 -5.04 -18.41 -43.38
C VAL A 64 -6.32 -18.11 -42.62
N THR A 65 -7.02 -19.16 -42.18
CA THR A 65 -8.21 -19.04 -41.32
C THR A 65 -8.00 -19.83 -40.04
N ALA A 66 -8.26 -19.17 -38.91
CA ALA A 66 -8.28 -19.78 -37.58
C ALA A 66 -9.71 -19.83 -37.05
N GLU A 67 -9.94 -20.67 -36.03
CA GLU A 67 -11.20 -20.70 -35.29
C GLU A 67 -11.47 -19.35 -34.61
N ASP A 68 -12.68 -18.82 -34.79
CA ASP A 68 -13.08 -17.55 -34.19
C ASP A 68 -13.15 -17.68 -32.65
N GLY A 69 -12.51 -16.75 -31.94
CA GLY A 69 -12.41 -16.79 -30.49
C GLY A 69 -11.50 -17.87 -29.89
N GLY A 70 -10.72 -18.58 -30.72
CA GLY A 70 -9.69 -19.53 -30.28
C GLY A 70 -8.42 -18.83 -29.75
N PHE A 71 -7.40 -19.62 -29.39
CA PHE A 71 -6.12 -19.13 -28.84
C PHE A 71 -5.08 -18.75 -29.90
N ILE A 72 -5.46 -18.75 -31.19
CA ILE A 72 -4.61 -18.34 -32.31
C ILE A 72 -5.21 -17.11 -32.98
N THR A 73 -4.41 -16.05 -33.08
CA THR A 73 -4.74 -14.85 -33.84
C THR A 73 -4.00 -14.85 -35.17
N VAL A 74 -4.73 -14.81 -36.29
CA VAL A 74 -4.12 -14.58 -37.62
C VAL A 74 -3.74 -13.10 -37.76
N VAL A 75 -2.44 -12.85 -37.89
CA VAL A 75 -1.86 -11.51 -38.05
C VAL A 75 -1.80 -11.16 -39.53
N ASP A 76 -1.23 -12.05 -40.34
CA ASP A 76 -1.17 -11.96 -41.80
C ASP A 76 -1.16 -13.37 -42.43
N ASN A 77 -0.97 -13.45 -43.75
CA ASN A 77 -1.02 -14.71 -44.49
C ASN A 77 0.14 -15.67 -44.18
N GLY A 78 1.20 -15.24 -43.50
CA GLY A 78 2.37 -16.04 -43.14
C GLY A 78 2.67 -16.08 -41.64
N THR A 79 2.01 -15.26 -40.83
CA THR A 79 2.30 -15.09 -39.41
C THR A 79 1.04 -15.21 -38.56
N VAL A 80 1.14 -16.01 -37.50
CA VAL A 80 0.10 -16.15 -36.47
C VAL A 80 0.67 -15.82 -35.10
N TYR A 81 -0.18 -15.41 -34.18
CA TYR A 81 0.15 -15.21 -32.78
C TYR A 81 -0.56 -16.26 -31.93
N PHE A 82 0.19 -16.92 -31.05
CA PHE A 82 -0.33 -17.86 -30.06
C PHE A 82 -0.46 -17.14 -28.72
N GLU A 83 -1.63 -17.26 -28.08
CA GLU A 83 -1.81 -16.84 -26.68
C GLU A 83 -1.03 -17.76 -25.73
N GLN A 84 -0.70 -17.27 -24.53
CA GLN A 84 -0.08 -18.09 -23.49
C GLN A 84 -1.00 -19.25 -23.07
N ASN A 85 -0.43 -20.44 -22.85
CA ASN A 85 -1.18 -21.60 -22.35
C ASN A 85 -1.10 -21.70 -20.82
N ASP A 86 -1.99 -20.97 -20.16
CA ASP A 86 -2.17 -20.96 -18.70
C ASP A 86 -3.03 -22.13 -18.16
N GLU A 87 -3.37 -23.09 -19.01
CA GLU A 87 -4.15 -24.26 -18.65
C GLU A 87 -3.25 -25.41 -18.17
N PRO A 88 -3.75 -26.33 -17.32
CA PRO A 88 -2.96 -27.49 -16.89
C PRO A 88 -2.74 -28.53 -18.00
N ALA A 89 -3.43 -28.40 -19.13
CA ALA A 89 -3.44 -29.36 -20.23
C ALA A 89 -2.86 -28.76 -21.53
N GLU A 90 -2.42 -29.65 -22.42
CA GLU A 90 -2.06 -29.28 -23.79
C GLU A 90 -3.30 -28.78 -24.54
N ARG A 91 -3.16 -27.66 -25.25
CA ARG A 91 -4.19 -27.14 -26.16
C ARG A 91 -3.87 -27.53 -27.59
N ARG A 92 -4.90 -27.85 -28.36
CA ARG A 92 -4.78 -28.19 -29.78
C ARG A 92 -5.60 -27.24 -30.62
N ALA A 93 -5.04 -26.83 -31.76
CA ALA A 93 -5.72 -25.98 -32.72
C ALA A 93 -5.43 -26.42 -34.13
N THR A 94 -6.34 -26.05 -35.03
CA THR A 94 -6.27 -26.36 -36.45
C THR A 94 -6.41 -25.07 -37.24
N LEU A 95 -5.51 -24.85 -38.21
CA LEU A 95 -5.57 -23.75 -39.16
C LEU A 95 -5.86 -24.27 -40.55
N GLU A 96 -6.80 -23.62 -41.24
CA GLU A 96 -7.03 -23.83 -42.66
C GLU A 96 -6.15 -22.88 -43.46
N VAL A 97 -5.38 -23.43 -44.40
CA VAL A 97 -4.48 -22.64 -45.28
C VAL A 97 -4.88 -22.84 -46.73
N VAL A 98 -4.81 -21.75 -47.51
CA VAL A 98 -4.97 -21.77 -48.96
C VAL A 98 -3.66 -21.30 -49.59
N TYR A 99 -3.16 -22.08 -50.54
CA TYR A 99 -1.93 -21.78 -51.28
C TYR A 99 -2.22 -21.03 -52.58
N ASP A 100 -1.20 -20.43 -53.15
CA ASP A 100 -1.28 -19.68 -54.42
C ASP A 100 -1.73 -20.53 -55.62
N ASP A 101 -1.47 -21.84 -55.59
CA ASP A 101 -1.97 -22.83 -56.55
C ASP A 101 -3.48 -23.17 -56.38
N GLY A 102 -4.15 -22.57 -55.40
CA GLY A 102 -5.56 -22.77 -55.07
C GLY A 102 -5.84 -24.04 -54.25
N THR A 103 -4.82 -24.82 -53.89
CA THR A 103 -4.97 -25.98 -53.02
C THR A 103 -5.22 -25.56 -51.57
N ARG A 104 -5.92 -26.41 -50.83
CA ARG A 104 -6.20 -26.20 -49.40
C ARG A 104 -5.42 -27.21 -48.57
N GLY A 105 -4.84 -26.73 -47.48
CA GLY A 105 -4.15 -27.53 -46.50
C GLY A 105 -4.70 -27.29 -45.10
N THR A 106 -4.27 -28.14 -44.18
CA THR A 106 -4.63 -28.05 -42.77
C THR A 106 -3.37 -28.21 -41.94
N LEU A 107 -3.11 -27.23 -41.07
CA LEU A 107 -2.01 -27.28 -40.12
C LEU A 107 -2.57 -27.56 -38.73
N HIS A 108 -2.02 -28.56 -38.05
CA HIS A 108 -2.40 -28.93 -36.69
C HIS A 108 -1.30 -28.49 -35.73
N PHE A 109 -1.68 -27.85 -34.64
CA PHE A 109 -0.76 -27.35 -33.61
C PHE A 109 -1.10 -27.95 -32.26
N ALA A 110 -0.06 -28.25 -31.49
CA ALA A 110 -0.15 -28.68 -30.11
C ALA A 110 0.70 -27.74 -29.24
N GLN A 111 0.06 -27.03 -28.33
CA GLN A 111 0.70 -26.05 -27.46
C GLN A 111 0.76 -26.60 -26.03
N LYS A 112 1.99 -26.77 -25.52
CA LYS A 112 2.22 -27.29 -24.17
C LYS A 112 1.75 -26.30 -23.10
N PRO A 113 1.39 -26.75 -21.89
CA PRO A 113 1.16 -25.84 -20.77
C PRO A 113 2.47 -25.14 -20.36
N VAL A 114 2.37 -23.92 -19.83
CA VAL A 114 3.50 -23.18 -19.24
C VAL A 114 3.18 -22.77 -17.80
N SER A 115 4.22 -22.57 -16.98
CA SER A 115 4.05 -22.13 -15.59
C SER A 115 3.26 -20.83 -15.52
N ARG A 116 2.37 -20.75 -14.53
CA ARG A 116 1.57 -19.55 -14.22
C ARG A 116 2.39 -18.50 -13.47
N SER A 117 3.36 -18.95 -12.69
CA SER A 117 4.37 -18.08 -12.12
C SER A 117 5.35 -17.70 -13.24
N ALA A 118 5.50 -16.41 -13.50
CA ALA A 118 6.39 -15.85 -14.51
C ALA A 118 7.87 -16.07 -14.12
N SER A 119 8.31 -17.32 -14.04
CA SER A 119 9.71 -17.69 -13.83
C SER A 119 10.45 -17.68 -15.17
N GLY A 120 10.63 -16.48 -15.75
CA GLY A 120 11.35 -16.38 -17.02
C GLY A 120 11.43 -14.97 -17.62
N ARG A 121 12.57 -14.72 -18.27
CA ARG A 121 12.97 -13.50 -19.00
C ARG A 121 11.98 -12.99 -20.07
N GLN A 122 10.89 -13.70 -20.35
CA GLN A 122 9.84 -13.26 -21.30
C GLN A 122 8.79 -12.36 -20.68
N PHE A 123 8.58 -12.38 -19.36
CA PHE A 123 7.73 -11.39 -18.70
C PHE A 123 8.20 -9.95 -18.98
N MET A 124 9.53 -9.78 -19.01
CA MET A 124 10.15 -8.51 -19.39
C MET A 124 9.85 -8.09 -20.85
N ARG A 125 9.51 -9.01 -21.79
CA ARG A 125 9.13 -8.67 -23.18
C ARG A 125 7.80 -7.92 -23.30
N HIS A 126 6.93 -7.98 -22.29
CA HIS A 126 5.58 -7.39 -22.33
C HIS A 126 5.30 -6.39 -21.21
N HIS A 127 6.31 -6.05 -20.41
CA HIS A 127 6.22 -5.00 -19.38
C HIS A 127 5.11 -5.27 -18.35
N GLY A 128 4.64 -6.52 -18.21
CA GLY A 128 3.52 -6.89 -17.34
C GLY A 128 2.14 -6.38 -17.78
N ILE A 129 2.06 -5.54 -18.81
CA ILE A 129 0.83 -4.91 -19.27
C ILE A 129 -0.16 -5.94 -19.81
N GLY A 130 -1.41 -5.87 -19.34
CA GLY A 130 -2.48 -6.78 -19.75
C GLY A 130 -2.42 -8.16 -19.09
N TYR A 131 -1.50 -8.37 -18.14
CA TYR A 131 -1.47 -9.54 -17.27
C TYR A 131 -2.22 -9.27 -15.97
N SER A 132 -2.76 -10.32 -15.39
CA SER A 132 -3.40 -10.25 -14.10
C SER A 132 -2.41 -10.37 -12.94
N TYR A 133 -2.79 -9.79 -11.81
CA TYR A 133 -1.93 -9.53 -10.67
C TYR A 133 -2.66 -9.75 -9.34
N ASN A 134 -1.93 -10.27 -8.35
CA ASN A 134 -2.42 -10.42 -6.99
C ASN A 134 -2.23 -9.13 -6.17
N ALA A 135 -3.07 -8.12 -6.38
CA ALA A 135 -2.87 -6.81 -5.76
C ALA A 135 -3.45 -6.65 -4.34
N VAL A 136 -4.00 -7.73 -3.75
CA VAL A 136 -4.60 -7.70 -2.39
C VAL A 136 -3.73 -8.44 -1.36
N GLU A 137 -3.07 -9.52 -1.77
CA GLU A 137 -2.16 -10.29 -0.92
C GLU A 137 -0.69 -10.18 -1.35
N GLY A 138 -0.44 -9.73 -2.59
CA GLY A 138 0.89 -9.63 -3.15
C GLY A 138 1.69 -8.42 -2.67
N ARG A 139 2.91 -8.30 -3.19
CA ARG A 139 3.82 -7.16 -3.02
C ARG A 139 3.68 -6.18 -4.16
N TYR A 140 4.16 -4.95 -4.01
CA TYR A 140 4.14 -3.95 -5.07
C TYR A 140 5.28 -4.20 -6.07
N CYS A 141 4.95 -4.20 -7.37
CA CYS A 141 5.89 -4.42 -8.47
C CYS A 141 6.70 -5.73 -8.37
N ASP A 142 6.09 -6.81 -7.85
CA ASP A 142 6.74 -8.09 -7.68
C ASP A 142 6.36 -9.08 -8.79
N MET A 143 7.38 -9.59 -9.47
CA MET A 143 7.26 -10.54 -10.57
C MET A 143 6.53 -11.84 -10.18
N SER A 144 6.65 -12.25 -8.91
CA SER A 144 6.01 -13.46 -8.38
C SER A 144 4.50 -13.31 -8.16
N ASP A 145 3.97 -12.08 -8.17
CA ASP A 145 2.56 -11.78 -7.99
C ASP A 145 1.76 -11.62 -9.29
N PHE A 146 2.45 -11.70 -10.43
CA PHE A 146 1.83 -11.89 -11.72
C PHE A 146 1.23 -13.28 -11.87
N ARG A 147 0.16 -13.36 -12.66
CA ARG A 147 -0.60 -14.57 -12.90
C ARG A 147 -0.72 -14.83 -14.40
N CYS A 148 -1.88 -14.57 -15.00
CA CYS A 148 -2.19 -15.01 -16.36
C CYS A 148 -2.35 -13.83 -17.33
N GLN A 149 -2.22 -14.10 -18.62
CA GLN A 149 -2.49 -13.10 -19.65
C GLN A 149 -4.00 -12.86 -19.77
N ILE A 150 -4.44 -11.60 -19.62
CA ILE A 150 -5.86 -11.22 -19.76
C ILE A 150 -6.13 -10.66 -21.14
N LEU A 151 -5.25 -9.81 -21.66
CA LEU A 151 -5.45 -9.14 -22.95
C LEU A 151 -4.73 -9.88 -24.08
N ASN A 152 -5.42 -10.09 -25.18
CA ASN A 152 -4.85 -10.62 -26.41
C ASN A 152 -4.19 -9.47 -27.19
N ARG A 153 -2.85 -9.38 -27.09
CA ARG A 153 -2.05 -8.31 -27.68
C ARG A 153 -2.22 -8.19 -29.20
N ALA A 154 -2.20 -9.31 -29.91
CA ALA A 154 -2.36 -9.30 -31.37
C ALA A 154 -3.73 -8.73 -31.78
N MET A 155 -4.77 -8.96 -30.97
CA MET A 155 -6.09 -8.38 -31.21
C MET A 155 -6.16 -6.89 -30.86
N LEU A 156 -5.45 -6.42 -29.82
CA LEU A 156 -5.28 -4.99 -29.56
C LEU A 156 -4.66 -4.28 -30.76
N GLU A 157 -3.56 -4.83 -31.30
CA GLU A 157 -2.86 -4.26 -32.47
C GLU A 157 -3.74 -4.30 -33.73
N LYS A 158 -4.39 -5.45 -34.01
CA LYS A 158 -5.26 -5.63 -35.18
C LYS A 158 -6.45 -4.69 -35.19
N TYR A 159 -7.18 -4.59 -34.08
CA TYR A 159 -8.31 -3.67 -33.99
C TYR A 159 -7.86 -2.22 -33.89
N GLY A 160 -6.72 -1.95 -33.25
CA GLY A 160 -6.13 -0.63 -33.23
C GLY A 160 -5.83 -0.10 -34.64
N GLN A 161 -5.20 -0.93 -35.48
CA GLN A 161 -4.96 -0.60 -36.89
C GLN A 161 -6.26 -0.43 -37.68
N THR A 162 -7.25 -1.29 -37.45
CA THR A 162 -8.53 -1.24 -38.18
C THR A 162 -9.37 -0.01 -37.81
N ALA A 163 -9.34 0.39 -36.54
CA ALA A 163 -10.10 1.52 -36.00
C ALA A 163 -9.32 2.86 -36.02
N GLY A 164 -8.02 2.83 -36.33
CA GLY A 164 -7.14 3.99 -36.19
C GLY A 164 -6.95 4.42 -34.75
N TYR A 165 -6.99 3.47 -33.81
CA TYR A 165 -6.91 3.70 -32.38
C TYR A 165 -5.65 3.07 -31.79
N ASN A 166 -4.97 3.77 -30.88
CA ASN A 166 -3.80 3.20 -30.21
C ASN A 166 -4.16 2.80 -28.78
N PHE A 167 -4.33 1.50 -28.54
CA PHE A 167 -4.67 0.97 -27.21
C PHE A 167 -3.46 0.85 -26.26
N LEU A 168 -2.25 0.76 -26.82
CA LEU A 168 -1.00 0.64 -26.06
C LEU A 168 -0.09 1.81 -26.39
N ILE A 169 0.15 2.66 -25.41
CA ILE A 169 1.06 3.79 -25.53
C ILE A 169 2.39 3.36 -24.92
N SER A 170 3.49 3.54 -25.68
CA SER A 170 4.84 3.29 -25.20
C SER A 170 5.71 4.52 -25.37
N SER A 171 6.51 4.79 -24.34
CA SER A 171 7.43 5.93 -24.28
C SER A 171 8.80 5.44 -23.82
N ASN A 172 9.85 5.84 -24.52
CA ASN A 172 11.22 5.65 -24.02
C ASN A 172 11.57 6.84 -23.12
N LEU A 173 12.09 6.53 -21.94
CA LEU A 173 12.50 7.48 -20.93
C LEU A 173 14.01 7.43 -20.71
N ASN A 174 14.55 8.49 -20.14
CA ASN A 174 15.93 8.53 -19.67
C ASN A 174 16.01 9.53 -18.51
N GLU A 175 15.19 9.27 -17.50
CA GLU A 175 14.98 10.18 -16.38
C GLU A 175 15.53 9.55 -15.11
N MET A 176 16.09 10.40 -14.25
CA MET A 176 16.51 10.00 -12.92
C MET A 176 15.96 11.04 -11.97
N HIS A 177 15.26 10.57 -10.94
CA HIS A 177 14.67 11.45 -9.95
C HIS A 177 14.78 10.83 -8.56
N TYR A 178 14.65 11.69 -7.55
CA TYR A 178 14.73 11.32 -6.15
C TYR A 178 13.43 11.71 -5.47
N THR A 179 12.84 10.79 -4.72
CA THR A 179 11.68 11.06 -3.86
C THR A 179 12.10 10.80 -2.43
N HIS A 180 11.55 11.58 -1.50
CA HIS A 180 11.76 11.37 -0.09
C HIS A 180 10.51 11.79 0.67
N GLU A 181 10.22 11.05 1.73
CA GLU A 181 9.07 11.29 2.57
C GLU A 181 9.39 10.89 4.01
N SER A 182 8.70 11.53 4.95
CA SER A 182 8.73 11.14 6.36
C SER A 182 7.32 10.84 6.84
N TYR A 183 7.16 9.66 7.42
CA TYR A 183 5.90 9.18 7.97
C TYR A 183 5.96 9.17 9.49
N SER A 184 4.91 9.64 10.14
CA SER A 184 4.84 9.75 11.61
C SER A 184 4.49 8.44 12.32
N SER A 185 4.10 7.41 11.56
CA SER A 185 3.80 6.08 12.08
C SER A 185 3.81 5.00 10.99
N VAL A 186 3.80 3.73 11.40
CA VAL A 186 3.59 2.58 10.50
C VAL A 186 2.24 2.67 9.77
N VAL A 187 1.21 3.23 10.40
CA VAL A 187 -0.12 3.41 9.81
C VAL A 187 -0.09 4.45 8.71
N ASP A 188 0.52 5.59 8.99
CA ASP A 188 0.72 6.68 8.03
C ASP A 188 1.51 6.18 6.81
N TYR A 189 2.59 5.43 7.06
CA TYR A 189 3.36 4.75 6.01
C TYR A 189 2.51 3.77 5.19
N ILE A 190 1.71 2.89 5.82
CA ILE A 190 0.89 1.91 5.10
C ILE A 190 -0.20 2.59 4.27
N GLN A 191 -0.83 3.63 4.79
CA GLN A 191 -1.86 4.40 4.09
C GLN A 191 -1.29 5.04 2.81
N HIS A 192 -0.12 5.66 2.91
CA HIS A 192 0.55 6.26 1.75
C HIS A 192 1.14 5.22 0.79
N SER A 193 1.58 4.07 1.29
CA SER A 193 2.25 3.05 0.48
C SER A 193 1.29 2.05 -0.18
N ASN A 194 0.13 1.78 0.42
CA ASN A 194 -0.75 0.67 0.01
C ASN A 194 -2.12 1.09 -0.52
N VAL A 195 -2.58 2.33 -0.33
CA VAL A 195 -3.95 2.75 -0.69
C VAL A 195 -4.00 3.64 -1.93
N TYR A 196 -3.04 3.50 -2.85
CA TYR A 196 -3.14 4.08 -4.19
C TYR A 196 -3.82 3.08 -5.11
N ALA A 197 -5.14 3.15 -5.18
CA ALA A 197 -5.88 2.70 -6.34
C ALA A 197 -6.23 3.93 -7.17
N GLY A 198 -6.22 3.79 -8.48
CA GLY A 198 -6.60 4.85 -9.40
C GLY A 198 -7.97 5.46 -9.07
N ALA A 199 -8.35 6.48 -9.82
CA ALA A 199 -9.52 7.34 -9.62
C ALA A 199 -10.90 6.65 -9.45
N SER A 200 -11.00 5.31 -9.43
CA SER A 200 -12.22 4.53 -9.18
C SER A 200 -12.54 4.27 -7.69
N GLY A 201 -11.59 4.44 -6.76
CA GLY A 201 -11.87 4.25 -5.32
C GLY A 201 -12.00 2.78 -4.88
N ASP A 202 -11.52 1.83 -5.68
CA ASP A 202 -11.46 0.42 -5.31
C ASP A 202 -10.25 0.13 -4.42
N ILE A 203 -10.33 -0.81 -3.48
CA ILE A 203 -9.22 -1.07 -2.56
C ILE A 203 -8.15 -1.92 -3.26
N VAL A 204 -6.96 -1.35 -3.45
CA VAL A 204 -5.69 -2.07 -3.66
C VAL A 204 -5.03 -2.22 -2.28
N LEU A 205 -4.47 -3.39 -1.96
CA LEU A 205 -3.70 -3.63 -0.74
C LEU A 205 -2.49 -4.48 -1.10
N PHE A 206 -1.31 -3.89 -1.28
CA PHE A 206 -0.07 -4.68 -1.43
C PHE A 206 0.39 -5.22 -0.09
N SER A 207 -0.44 -6.06 0.50
CA SER A 207 -0.38 -6.36 1.91
C SER A 207 0.80 -7.23 2.32
N GLY A 208 1.48 -7.86 1.36
CA GLY A 208 2.79 -8.47 1.55
C GLY A 208 3.86 -7.44 1.98
N ASP A 209 3.86 -6.25 1.38
CA ASP A 209 4.79 -5.17 1.76
C ASP A 209 4.41 -4.55 3.10
N ALA A 210 3.11 -4.33 3.32
CA ALA A 210 2.60 -3.82 4.59
C ALA A 210 2.96 -4.75 5.77
N SER A 211 2.80 -6.06 5.59
CA SER A 211 3.15 -7.08 6.59
C SER A 211 4.64 -7.06 6.93
N MET A 212 5.48 -6.99 5.89
CA MET A 212 6.93 -6.98 6.07
C MET A 212 7.37 -5.71 6.81
N SER A 213 6.87 -4.54 6.40
CA SER A 213 7.17 -3.28 7.08
C SER A 213 6.62 -3.22 8.51
N CYS A 214 5.41 -3.74 8.78
CA CYS A 214 4.90 -3.89 10.16
C CYS A 214 5.83 -4.76 11.01
N SER A 215 6.23 -5.92 10.51
CA SER A 215 7.07 -6.86 11.26
C SER A 215 8.43 -6.28 11.66
N LEU A 216 8.96 -5.35 10.86
CA LEU A 216 10.25 -4.70 11.10
C LEU A 216 10.11 -3.47 12.02
N PHE A 217 9.08 -2.65 11.81
CA PHE A 217 8.97 -1.33 12.42
C PHE A 217 7.98 -1.23 13.59
N GLU A 218 7.10 -2.21 13.82
CA GLU A 218 6.15 -2.16 14.94
C GLU A 218 6.84 -2.51 16.28
N GLU A 219 7.32 -1.49 17.00
CA GLU A 219 7.82 -1.65 18.37
C GLU A 219 6.79 -1.31 19.45
N GLY A 220 5.72 -0.57 19.12
CA GLY A 220 4.60 -0.23 20.00
C GLY A 220 4.95 0.53 21.29
N THR A 221 6.21 0.94 21.46
CA THR A 221 6.74 1.45 22.74
C THR A 221 7.40 2.83 22.62
N LYS A 222 7.90 3.21 21.43
CA LYS A 222 8.54 4.52 21.17
C LYS A 222 7.96 5.20 19.94
N SER A 223 7.80 6.51 20.02
CA SER A 223 7.44 7.31 18.85
C SER A 223 8.61 7.29 17.87
N SER A 224 8.35 7.00 16.60
CA SER A 224 9.37 6.94 15.57
C SER A 224 8.88 7.53 14.26
N TYR A 225 9.78 8.15 13.51
CA TYR A 225 9.56 8.46 12.10
C TYR A 225 10.05 7.28 11.26
N ILE A 226 9.34 7.01 10.17
CA ILE A 226 9.85 6.19 9.08
C ILE A 226 10.30 7.14 7.98
N LEU A 227 11.61 7.19 7.75
CA LEU A 227 12.23 8.00 6.71
C LEU A 227 12.33 7.15 5.45
N LYS A 228 11.64 7.52 4.39
CA LYS A 228 11.71 6.86 3.09
C LYS A 228 12.46 7.74 2.11
N ASN A 229 13.42 7.16 1.40
CA ASN A 229 14.14 7.81 0.32
C ASN A 229 14.25 6.84 -0.84
N GLU A 230 14.00 7.31 -2.05
CA GLU A 230 14.03 6.49 -3.25
C GLU A 230 14.84 7.16 -4.35
N VAL A 231 15.62 6.36 -5.07
CA VAL A 231 16.24 6.72 -6.33
C VAL A 231 15.53 5.96 -7.43
N TRP A 232 15.02 6.70 -8.40
CA TRP A 232 14.32 6.17 -9.56
C TRP A 232 15.13 6.43 -10.82
N ILE A 233 15.25 5.43 -11.68
CA ILE A 233 15.91 5.51 -12.98
C ILE A 233 14.96 4.94 -14.01
N ASP A 234 14.25 5.81 -14.71
CA ASP A 234 13.18 5.43 -15.61
C ASP A 234 13.72 5.35 -17.05
N ARG A 235 13.45 4.20 -17.68
CA ARG A 235 13.94 3.87 -19.03
C ARG A 235 12.83 3.67 -20.03
N ALA A 236 11.67 3.22 -19.60
CA ALA A 236 10.49 3.13 -20.45
C ALA A 236 9.22 3.16 -19.63
N GLU A 237 8.14 3.53 -20.29
CA GLU A 237 6.79 3.59 -19.74
C GLU A 237 5.83 3.00 -20.76
N TYR A 238 4.87 2.22 -20.27
CA TYR A 238 3.82 1.60 -21.07
C TYR A 238 2.49 1.79 -20.36
N SER A 239 1.47 2.22 -21.11
CA SER A 239 0.13 2.43 -20.59
C SER A 239 -0.94 1.93 -21.55
N LEU A 240 -2.04 1.48 -20.98
CA LEU A 240 -3.22 1.04 -21.70
C LEU A 240 -4.32 2.07 -21.63
N ASP A 241 -5.06 2.22 -22.73
CA ASP A 241 -6.34 2.90 -22.69
C ASP A 241 -7.42 1.99 -22.14
N GLU A 242 -7.60 2.03 -20.83
CA GLU A 242 -8.57 1.22 -20.09
C GLU A 242 -10.01 1.43 -20.56
N ALA A 243 -10.41 2.68 -20.84
CA ALA A 243 -11.77 3.00 -21.25
C ALA A 243 -12.04 2.44 -22.66
N GLY A 244 -11.09 2.62 -23.56
CA GLY A 244 -11.14 2.05 -24.91
C GLY A 244 -11.16 0.53 -24.89
N ILE A 245 -10.33 -0.11 -24.07
CA ILE A 245 -10.29 -1.58 -23.96
C ILE A 245 -11.62 -2.12 -23.42
N ARG A 246 -12.20 -1.52 -22.38
CA ARG A 246 -13.51 -1.95 -21.84
C ARG A 246 -14.63 -1.84 -22.87
N GLU A 247 -14.67 -0.75 -23.64
CA GLU A 247 -15.67 -0.56 -24.69
C GLU A 247 -15.51 -1.61 -25.80
N TYR A 248 -14.28 -1.78 -26.29
CA TYR A 248 -14.01 -2.66 -27.41
C TYR A 248 -14.08 -4.15 -27.04
N ALA A 249 -13.69 -4.54 -25.82
CA ALA A 249 -13.80 -5.93 -25.37
C ALA A 249 -15.25 -6.42 -25.32
N ARG A 250 -16.23 -5.53 -25.09
CA ARG A 250 -17.66 -5.86 -25.19
C ARG A 250 -18.11 -6.14 -26.62
N LYS A 251 -17.55 -5.41 -27.58
CA LYS A 251 -17.88 -5.54 -29.02
C LYS A 251 -17.09 -6.67 -29.69
N TYR A 252 -15.86 -6.89 -29.24
CA TYR A 252 -14.90 -7.86 -29.76
C TYR A 252 -14.33 -8.68 -28.59
N PRO A 253 -15.04 -9.72 -28.12
CA PRO A 253 -14.61 -10.52 -26.98
C PRO A 253 -13.20 -11.13 -27.13
N SER A 254 -12.76 -11.32 -28.38
CA SER A 254 -11.41 -11.77 -28.76
C SER A 254 -10.27 -10.86 -28.29
N MET A 255 -10.56 -9.65 -27.79
CA MET A 255 -9.54 -8.78 -27.18
C MET A 255 -9.10 -9.26 -25.80
N LEU A 256 -9.92 -10.06 -25.15
CA LEU A 256 -9.51 -10.85 -23.98
C LEU A 256 -8.86 -12.15 -24.46
N THR A 257 -8.13 -12.87 -23.62
CA THR A 257 -7.61 -14.20 -23.98
C THR A 257 -8.72 -15.25 -23.95
N SER A 258 -8.58 -16.30 -24.75
CA SER A 258 -9.49 -17.45 -24.77
C SER A 258 -9.60 -18.11 -23.40
N SER A 259 -8.47 -18.30 -22.72
CA SER A 259 -8.38 -18.85 -21.37
C SER A 259 -9.20 -18.04 -20.36
N PHE A 260 -9.09 -16.71 -20.39
CA PHE A 260 -9.82 -15.83 -19.50
C PHE A 260 -11.34 -15.88 -19.76
N ARG A 261 -11.75 -15.78 -21.03
CA ARG A 261 -13.17 -15.91 -21.40
C ARG A 261 -13.76 -17.24 -20.93
N TYR A 262 -13.02 -18.33 -21.13
CA TYR A 262 -13.43 -19.65 -20.68
C TYR A 262 -13.55 -19.71 -19.15
N ALA A 263 -12.56 -19.23 -18.42
CA ALA A 263 -12.59 -19.20 -16.95
C ALA A 263 -13.80 -18.42 -16.41
N VAL A 264 -14.06 -17.23 -16.96
CA VAL A 264 -15.23 -16.40 -16.60
C VAL A 264 -16.55 -17.12 -16.88
N SER A 265 -16.67 -17.79 -18.04
CA SER A 265 -17.89 -18.49 -18.42
C SER A 265 -18.25 -19.67 -17.50
N ASN A 266 -17.28 -20.19 -16.74
CA ASN A 266 -17.45 -21.29 -15.80
C ASN A 266 -17.69 -20.83 -14.35
N ILE A 267 -17.84 -19.52 -14.11
CA ILE A 267 -18.15 -19.00 -12.77
C ILE A 267 -19.65 -19.11 -12.52
N HIS A 268 -20.05 -20.01 -11.63
CA HIS A 268 -21.46 -20.20 -11.25
C HIS A 268 -21.70 -20.13 -9.74
N THR A 269 -20.65 -20.31 -8.94
CA THR A 269 -20.67 -20.33 -7.48
C THR A 269 -19.54 -19.50 -6.88
N LEU A 270 -19.64 -19.20 -5.58
CA LEU A 270 -18.55 -18.52 -4.85
C LEU A 270 -17.24 -19.32 -4.82
N ASN A 271 -17.32 -20.66 -4.84
CA ASN A 271 -16.12 -21.51 -4.91
C ASN A 271 -15.41 -21.37 -6.27
N ASP A 272 -16.18 -21.16 -7.35
CA ASP A 272 -15.62 -20.90 -8.68
C ASP A 272 -14.93 -19.53 -8.72
N VAL A 273 -15.49 -18.53 -8.03
CA VAL A 273 -14.85 -17.22 -7.85
C VAL A 273 -13.53 -17.35 -7.08
N ASP A 274 -13.51 -18.13 -5.99
CA ASP A 274 -12.27 -18.35 -5.22
C ASP A 274 -11.20 -19.04 -6.07
N ASN A 275 -11.57 -20.04 -6.87
CA ASN A 275 -10.65 -20.69 -7.80
C ASN A 275 -10.17 -19.74 -8.92
N PHE A 276 -11.07 -18.90 -9.42
CA PHE A 276 -10.76 -17.89 -10.42
C PHE A 276 -9.77 -16.86 -9.86
N LEU A 277 -10.01 -16.32 -8.68
CA LEU A 277 -9.13 -15.35 -8.01
C LEU A 277 -7.80 -15.98 -7.61
N TYR A 278 -7.80 -17.26 -7.21
CA TYR A 278 -6.56 -17.99 -6.98
C TYR A 278 -5.72 -18.11 -8.25
N LYS A 279 -6.37 -18.38 -9.40
CA LYS A 279 -5.68 -18.55 -10.68
C LYS A 279 -5.23 -17.23 -11.29
N TYR A 280 -6.11 -16.23 -11.33
CA TYR A 280 -5.91 -14.98 -12.05
C TYR A 280 -5.48 -13.83 -11.13
N GLY A 281 -5.62 -13.91 -9.82
CA GLY A 281 -5.44 -12.76 -8.94
C GLY A 281 -6.64 -11.82 -9.00
N THR A 282 -6.45 -10.60 -8.52
CA THR A 282 -7.54 -9.66 -8.23
C THR A 282 -7.61 -8.48 -9.18
N HIS A 283 -6.50 -8.15 -9.86
CA HIS A 283 -6.37 -6.98 -10.71
C HIS A 283 -5.65 -7.31 -12.02
N VAL A 284 -5.62 -6.35 -12.94
CA VAL A 284 -4.90 -6.38 -14.23
C VAL A 284 -3.97 -5.19 -14.28
N VAL A 285 -2.71 -5.40 -14.65
CA VAL A 285 -1.74 -4.32 -14.82
C VAL A 285 -2.04 -3.58 -16.12
N VAL A 286 -2.26 -2.27 -16.00
CA VAL A 286 -2.64 -1.38 -17.12
C VAL A 286 -1.61 -0.30 -17.38
N TYR A 287 -0.74 -0.06 -16.41
CA TYR A 287 0.39 0.83 -16.50
C TYR A 287 1.62 0.15 -15.92
N SER A 288 2.77 0.40 -16.51
CA SER A 288 4.06 -0.07 -16.01
C SER A 288 5.14 0.92 -16.37
N LYS A 289 6.07 1.10 -15.45
CA LYS A 289 7.33 1.81 -15.68
C LYS A 289 8.48 0.82 -15.52
N LEU A 290 9.38 0.82 -16.51
CA LEU A 290 10.57 0.00 -16.50
C LEU A 290 11.79 0.84 -16.21
N GLY A 291 12.66 0.33 -15.34
CA GLY A 291 13.81 1.06 -14.88
C GLY A 291 14.60 0.32 -13.83
N ALA A 292 15.17 1.10 -12.91
CA ALA A 292 15.68 0.58 -11.66
C ALA A 292 15.25 1.51 -10.52
N ARG A 293 15.00 0.93 -9.34
CA ARG A 293 14.58 1.64 -8.15
C ARG A 293 15.37 1.16 -6.94
N LEU A 294 15.89 2.10 -6.16
CA LEU A 294 16.49 1.82 -4.86
C LEU A 294 15.68 2.55 -3.80
N THR A 295 15.05 1.80 -2.90
CA THR A 295 14.23 2.31 -1.80
C THR A 295 14.94 2.02 -0.48
N LEU A 296 15.19 3.06 0.31
CA LEU A 296 15.74 2.97 1.65
C LEU A 296 14.73 3.51 2.65
N GLU A 297 14.34 2.66 3.58
CA GLU A 297 13.44 3.00 4.69
C GLU A 297 14.21 2.88 5.98
N VAL A 298 14.17 3.91 6.83
CA VAL A 298 14.87 3.94 8.11
C VAL A 298 13.92 4.40 9.21
N GLN A 299 13.74 3.56 10.24
CA GLN A 299 13.02 3.93 11.44
C GLN A 299 13.96 4.61 12.43
N VAL A 300 13.59 5.83 12.84
CA VAL A 300 14.35 6.67 13.75
C VAL A 300 13.45 7.23 14.85
N ASP A 301 14.01 7.37 16.05
CA ASP A 301 13.30 7.96 17.18
C ASP A 301 12.95 9.43 16.91
N THR A 302 11.69 9.84 17.13
CA THR A 302 11.23 11.21 16.88
C THR A 302 11.97 12.23 17.75
N HIS A 303 12.46 11.86 18.93
CA HIS A 303 13.22 12.76 19.83
C HIS A 303 14.55 13.24 19.25
N LYS A 304 15.04 12.61 18.16
CA LYS A 304 16.23 13.07 17.43
C LYS A 304 15.94 14.31 16.58
N PHE A 305 14.68 14.71 16.45
CA PHE A 305 14.23 15.82 15.63
C PHE A 305 13.41 16.80 16.47
N ASP A 306 13.67 18.09 16.26
CA ASP A 306 12.85 19.13 16.86
C ASP A 306 11.55 19.36 16.07
N TYR A 307 11.57 19.08 14.75
CA TYR A 307 10.49 19.38 13.80
C TYR A 307 10.37 18.31 12.70
N ARG A 308 9.18 18.17 12.12
CA ARG A 308 8.94 17.20 11.02
C ARG A 308 9.77 17.52 9.78
N GLU A 309 9.99 18.79 9.43
CA GLU A 309 10.79 19.15 8.26
C GLU A 309 12.27 18.74 8.41
N GLN A 310 12.78 18.62 9.64
CA GLN A 310 14.12 18.06 9.86
C GLN A 310 14.15 16.56 9.56
N ALA A 311 13.08 15.84 9.91
CA ALA A 311 12.95 14.41 9.59
C ALA A 311 12.84 14.22 8.08
N GLU A 312 12.04 15.03 7.38
CA GLU A 312 11.93 15.00 5.92
C GLU A 312 13.24 15.36 5.21
N ALA A 313 13.94 16.41 5.67
CA ALA A 313 15.28 16.73 5.17
C ALA A 313 16.28 15.60 5.43
N MET A 314 16.17 14.93 6.58
CA MET A 314 16.99 13.75 6.91
C MET A 314 16.66 12.56 6.00
N ALA A 315 15.38 12.36 5.66
CA ALA A 315 14.97 11.37 4.67
C ALA A 315 15.66 11.65 3.33
N GLY A 316 15.61 12.89 2.83
CA GLY A 316 16.24 13.28 1.56
C GLY A 316 17.76 13.01 1.47
N VAL A 317 18.48 13.00 2.59
CA VAL A 317 19.93 12.74 2.63
C VAL A 317 20.31 11.32 3.07
N SER A 318 19.35 10.45 3.38
CA SER A 318 19.63 9.13 3.97
C SER A 318 20.41 8.19 3.04
N ILE A 319 20.06 8.12 1.75
CA ILE A 319 20.81 7.32 0.74
C ILE A 319 22.20 7.90 0.51
N ALA A 320 22.30 9.24 0.38
CA ALA A 320 23.58 9.92 0.26
C ALA A 320 24.49 9.63 1.46
N THR A 321 23.91 9.59 2.67
CA THR A 321 24.61 9.25 3.91
C THR A 321 25.03 7.78 3.93
N LEU A 322 24.13 6.86 3.55
CA LEU A 322 24.41 5.43 3.49
C LEU A 322 25.59 5.12 2.58
N PHE A 323 25.64 5.72 1.38
CA PHE A 323 26.69 5.49 0.39
C PHE A 323 27.84 6.51 0.44
N LYS A 324 27.89 7.42 1.43
CA LYS A 324 28.97 8.42 1.58
C LYS A 324 29.14 9.30 0.34
N MET A 325 28.04 9.64 -0.32
CA MET A 325 28.04 10.53 -1.49
C MET A 325 28.48 11.92 -1.06
N LYS A 326 29.34 12.57 -1.86
CA LYS A 326 29.77 13.94 -1.58
C LYS A 326 28.58 14.91 -1.61
N SER A 327 28.35 15.61 -0.50
CA SER A 327 27.38 16.70 -0.39
C SER A 327 28.09 18.01 -0.06
N GLU A 328 27.57 19.15 -0.56
CA GLU A 328 28.10 20.49 -0.25
C GLU A 328 27.86 20.92 1.22
N SER A 329 26.95 20.24 1.94
CA SER A 329 26.68 20.46 3.36
C SER A 329 27.55 19.59 4.28
N SER A 330 28.10 20.21 5.32
CA SER A 330 29.23 19.77 6.15
C SER A 330 28.95 18.70 7.22
N SER A 331 27.90 17.87 7.13
CA SER A 331 27.55 16.99 8.26
C SER A 331 27.17 15.55 7.93
N GLN A 332 27.86 14.90 6.99
CA GLN A 332 27.78 13.45 6.78
C GLN A 332 27.93 12.66 8.10
N THR A 333 28.85 13.09 8.97
CA THR A 333 29.03 12.53 10.32
C THR A 333 27.80 12.71 11.20
N HIS A 334 27.18 13.90 11.20
CA HIS A 334 25.99 14.20 11.99
C HIS A 334 24.76 13.42 11.51
N ASN A 335 24.56 13.36 10.18
CA ASN A 335 23.48 12.58 9.58
C ASN A 335 23.63 11.10 9.96
N TYR A 336 24.85 10.59 9.88
CA TYR A 336 25.14 9.23 10.34
C TYR A 336 24.84 9.03 11.83
N GLU A 337 25.18 9.98 12.70
CA GLU A 337 24.85 9.89 14.13
C GLU A 337 23.35 9.85 14.42
N ILE A 338 22.54 10.52 13.60
CA ILE A 338 21.08 10.49 13.70
C ILE A 338 20.54 9.16 13.19
N LEU A 339 21.04 8.66 12.06
CA LEU A 339 20.52 7.47 11.39
C LEU A 339 21.06 6.15 11.97
N ARG A 340 22.28 6.15 12.52
CA ARG A 340 22.96 4.93 13.01
C ARG A 340 22.08 4.16 13.99
N ASP A 341 22.18 2.84 13.91
CA ASP A 341 21.41 1.88 14.71
C ASP A 341 19.89 1.95 14.51
N GLY A 342 19.38 2.82 13.63
CA GLY A 342 17.99 2.81 13.18
C GLY A 342 17.72 1.51 12.42
N LYS A 343 16.57 0.89 12.68
CA LYS A 343 16.14 -0.27 11.86
C LYS A 343 15.93 0.22 10.45
N CYS A 344 16.42 -0.53 9.47
CA CYS A 344 16.23 -0.15 8.08
C CYS A 344 15.81 -1.33 7.22
N ARG A 345 15.22 -0.99 6.09
CA ARG A 345 14.90 -1.89 4.99
C ARG A 345 15.46 -1.27 3.72
N LEU A 346 16.21 -2.05 2.96
CA LEU A 346 16.66 -1.68 1.62
C LEU A 346 15.97 -2.58 0.61
N SER A 347 15.33 -2.00 -0.39
CA SER A 347 14.75 -2.71 -1.53
C SER A 347 15.35 -2.17 -2.81
N ILE A 348 15.82 -3.08 -3.68
CA ILE A 348 16.47 -2.72 -4.93
C ILE A 348 15.78 -3.53 -6.04
N LEU A 349 15.32 -2.84 -7.08
CA LEU A 349 14.74 -3.40 -8.29
C LEU A 349 15.56 -2.93 -9.48
N GLY A 350 15.87 -3.85 -10.40
CA GLY A 350 16.63 -3.56 -11.62
C GLY A 350 18.09 -3.11 -11.39
N GLY A 351 18.79 -2.93 -12.50
CA GLY A 351 20.24 -2.72 -12.55
C GLY A 351 21.05 -3.98 -12.28
N ASP A 352 22.38 -3.85 -12.28
CA ASP A 352 23.28 -4.91 -11.85
C ASP A 352 23.42 -4.88 -10.32
N LEU A 353 22.78 -5.84 -9.66
CA LEU A 353 22.72 -5.92 -8.19
C LEU A 353 24.10 -6.23 -7.56
N SER A 354 25.06 -6.74 -8.32
CA SER A 354 26.40 -7.07 -7.80
C SER A 354 27.15 -5.85 -7.23
N TYR A 355 26.79 -4.63 -7.66
CA TYR A 355 27.31 -3.39 -7.10
C TYR A 355 26.83 -3.13 -5.66
N LEU A 356 25.73 -3.76 -5.24
CA LEU A 356 25.01 -3.50 -3.98
C LEU A 356 24.92 -4.73 -3.05
N ASP A 357 25.59 -5.84 -3.37
CA ASP A 357 25.58 -7.09 -2.57
C ASP A 357 25.85 -6.89 -1.07
N LYS A 358 26.67 -5.89 -0.70
CA LYS A 358 27.03 -5.62 0.70
C LYS A 358 25.91 -5.01 1.54
N VAL A 359 24.86 -4.48 0.91
CA VAL A 359 23.77 -3.77 1.58
C VAL A 359 22.41 -4.43 1.37
N ILE A 360 22.34 -5.55 0.64
CA ILE A 360 21.08 -6.22 0.32
C ILE A 360 20.33 -6.74 1.57
N ASP A 361 21.08 -7.14 2.61
CA ASP A 361 20.54 -7.63 3.89
C ASP A 361 20.63 -6.58 5.02
N LEU A 362 20.67 -5.29 4.68
CA LEU A 362 20.84 -4.22 5.65
C LEU A 362 19.58 -4.03 6.51
N ASN A 363 19.59 -4.59 7.72
CA ASN A 363 18.51 -4.50 8.70
C ASN A 363 18.71 -3.40 9.76
N SER A 364 19.91 -2.83 9.84
CA SER A 364 20.23 -1.70 10.72
C SER A 364 21.16 -0.74 10.01
N PHE A 365 20.90 0.55 10.14
CA PHE A 365 21.59 1.56 9.37
C PHE A 365 23.07 1.62 9.77
N ASN A 366 23.95 1.24 8.84
CA ASN A 366 25.39 1.28 8.98
C ASN A 366 26.04 1.62 7.63
N THR A 367 27.10 2.42 7.66
CA THR A 367 27.89 2.81 6.48
C THR A 367 29.16 1.96 6.30
N ASP A 368 29.38 0.94 7.13
CA ASP A 368 30.52 0.05 6.98
C ASP A 368 30.44 -0.72 5.67
N GLY A 369 31.55 -0.72 4.91
CA GLY A 369 31.63 -1.41 3.62
C GLY A 369 30.93 -0.72 2.46
N THR A 370 30.24 0.42 2.68
CA THR A 370 29.57 1.21 1.65
C THR A 370 30.49 2.30 1.05
N ALA A 371 30.25 2.66 -0.20
CA ALA A 371 30.96 3.72 -0.92
C ALA A 371 30.12 4.31 -2.07
N GLU A 372 30.45 5.54 -2.47
CA GLU A 372 29.75 6.27 -3.55
C GLU A 372 29.84 5.54 -4.89
N SER A 373 30.96 4.82 -5.13
CA SER A 373 31.17 4.01 -6.33
C SER A 373 30.14 2.88 -6.49
N MET A 374 29.51 2.41 -5.42
CA MET A 374 28.52 1.35 -5.46
C MET A 374 27.23 1.83 -6.12
N VAL A 375 26.65 2.93 -5.60
CA VAL A 375 25.42 3.49 -6.15
C VAL A 375 25.64 4.07 -7.55
N THR A 376 26.77 4.73 -7.80
CA THR A 376 27.08 5.25 -9.15
C THR A 376 27.33 4.14 -10.17
N GLY A 377 27.97 3.03 -9.77
CA GLY A 377 28.12 1.84 -10.61
C GLY A 377 26.78 1.18 -10.94
N TRP A 378 25.91 1.03 -9.94
CA TRP A 378 24.55 0.53 -10.14
C TRP A 378 23.74 1.44 -11.06
N ILE A 379 23.71 2.76 -10.83
CA ILE A 379 23.03 3.73 -11.72
C ILE A 379 23.53 3.60 -13.16
N GLY A 380 24.85 3.54 -13.36
CA GLY A 380 25.48 3.42 -14.67
C GLY A 380 25.23 2.08 -15.37
N SER A 381 24.79 1.06 -14.64
CA SER A 381 24.47 -0.24 -15.21
C SER A 381 23.11 -0.24 -15.93
N VAL A 382 22.16 0.61 -15.52
CA VAL A 382 20.75 0.51 -15.95
C VAL A 382 20.58 0.84 -17.43
N TYR A 383 20.15 -0.15 -18.20
CA TYR A 383 19.99 -0.09 -19.65
C TYR A 383 18.75 -0.88 -20.10
N HIS A 384 17.95 -0.25 -20.95
CA HIS A 384 16.77 -0.86 -21.58
C HIS A 384 16.96 -0.92 -23.09
N ASN A 385 16.60 -2.06 -23.68
CA ASN A 385 16.56 -2.27 -25.11
C ASN A 385 15.28 -3.01 -25.49
N ASP A 386 14.34 -2.26 -26.05
CA ASP A 386 13.02 -2.73 -26.48
C ASP A 386 13.09 -3.86 -27.53
N SER A 387 14.17 -3.92 -28.31
CA SER A 387 14.40 -4.95 -29.34
C SER A 387 15.15 -6.19 -28.82
N ASP A 388 15.82 -6.10 -27.67
CA ASP A 388 16.63 -7.19 -27.09
C ASP A 388 16.63 -7.12 -25.56
N ILE A 389 15.57 -7.69 -24.99
CA ILE A 389 15.38 -7.75 -23.55
C ILE A 389 16.49 -8.52 -22.82
N THR A 390 17.17 -9.46 -23.49
CA THR A 390 18.22 -10.27 -22.84
C THR A 390 19.47 -9.47 -22.51
N LYS A 391 19.61 -8.30 -23.13
CA LYS A 391 20.63 -7.30 -22.84
C LYS A 391 20.13 -6.16 -21.97
N SER A 392 18.87 -6.19 -21.56
CA SER A 392 18.30 -5.21 -20.64
C SER A 392 18.49 -5.69 -19.21
N ASN A 393 18.76 -4.75 -18.31
CA ASN A 393 18.83 -4.98 -16.87
C ASN A 393 17.90 -4.01 -16.15
N VAL A 394 16.71 -3.81 -16.72
CA VAL A 394 15.63 -3.08 -16.09
C VAL A 394 14.59 -4.05 -15.53
N GLU A 395 13.91 -3.62 -14.48
CA GLU A 395 12.75 -4.28 -13.91
C GLU A 395 11.57 -3.31 -13.84
N MET A 396 10.39 -3.83 -13.54
CA MET A 396 9.22 -2.99 -13.31
C MET A 396 9.38 -2.25 -11.98
N THR A 397 9.48 -0.93 -12.03
CA THR A 397 9.69 -0.08 -10.87
C THR A 397 8.40 0.55 -10.35
N ASP A 398 7.43 0.70 -11.23
CA ASP A 398 6.12 1.31 -10.96
C ASP A 398 5.04 0.56 -11.76
N MET A 399 3.84 0.45 -11.20
CA MET A 399 2.69 -0.13 -11.92
C MET A 399 1.37 0.47 -11.44
N GLU A 400 0.40 0.55 -12.36
CA GLU A 400 -0.99 0.77 -11.99
C GLU A 400 -1.81 -0.45 -12.38
N VAL A 401 -2.76 -0.80 -11.50
CA VAL A 401 -3.61 -1.97 -11.64
C VAL A 401 -5.07 -1.58 -11.57
N VAL A 402 -5.88 -2.24 -12.38
CA VAL A 402 -7.34 -2.06 -12.43
C VAL A 402 -8.00 -3.36 -11.99
N PRO A 403 -9.11 -3.30 -11.23
CA PRO A 403 -9.78 -4.52 -10.78
C PRO A 403 -10.16 -5.46 -11.91
N ILE A 404 -9.96 -6.77 -11.70
CA ILE A 404 -10.15 -7.76 -12.75
C ILE A 404 -11.61 -7.86 -13.24
N TRP A 405 -12.57 -7.49 -12.39
CA TRP A 405 -13.99 -7.50 -12.73
C TRP A 405 -14.37 -6.43 -13.76
N GLU A 406 -13.58 -5.37 -13.93
CA GLU A 406 -13.77 -4.36 -14.98
C GLU A 406 -13.62 -4.93 -16.39
N PHE A 407 -12.91 -6.06 -16.52
CA PHE A 407 -12.69 -6.76 -17.78
C PHE A 407 -13.68 -7.92 -18.01
N ILE A 408 -14.60 -8.16 -17.07
CA ILE A 408 -15.63 -9.20 -17.19
C ILE A 408 -16.86 -8.62 -17.91
N PRO A 409 -17.23 -9.09 -19.11
CA PRO A 409 -18.37 -8.54 -19.85
C PRO A 409 -19.73 -8.84 -19.19
N ASP A 410 -19.85 -9.96 -18.49
CA ASP A 410 -21.05 -10.33 -17.74
C ASP A 410 -21.11 -9.58 -16.41
N ARG A 411 -22.05 -8.63 -16.31
CA ARG A 411 -22.21 -7.79 -15.14
C ARG A 411 -22.52 -8.56 -13.86
N THR A 412 -23.30 -9.63 -13.94
CA THR A 412 -23.67 -10.41 -12.74
C THR A 412 -22.46 -11.19 -12.21
N VAL A 413 -21.64 -11.73 -13.11
CA VAL A 413 -20.38 -12.38 -12.72
C VAL A 413 -19.39 -11.36 -12.18
N ALA A 414 -19.29 -10.17 -12.80
CA ALA A 414 -18.42 -9.09 -12.35
C ALA A 414 -18.76 -8.65 -10.91
N GLU A 415 -20.03 -8.37 -10.62
CA GLU A 415 -20.51 -7.98 -9.27
C GLU A 415 -20.23 -9.08 -8.22
N LEU A 416 -20.28 -10.35 -8.60
CA LEU A 416 -19.95 -11.47 -7.71
C LEU A 416 -18.45 -11.51 -7.37
N VAL A 417 -17.58 -11.29 -8.36
CA VAL A 417 -16.12 -11.23 -8.19
C VAL A 417 -15.74 -10.02 -7.34
N GLU A 418 -16.29 -8.85 -7.64
CA GLU A 418 -16.11 -7.60 -6.89
C GLU A 418 -16.43 -7.81 -5.39
N GLY A 419 -17.63 -8.30 -5.08
CA GLY A 419 -18.06 -8.51 -3.70
C GLY A 419 -17.15 -9.47 -2.93
N ARG A 420 -16.59 -10.49 -3.61
CA ARG A 420 -15.67 -11.45 -2.98
C ARG A 420 -14.30 -10.86 -2.69
N VAL A 421 -13.73 -10.09 -3.61
CA VAL A 421 -12.41 -9.44 -3.43
C VAL A 421 -12.49 -8.39 -2.32
N MET A 422 -13.54 -7.55 -2.33
CA MET A 422 -13.74 -6.52 -1.31
C MET A 422 -13.90 -7.10 0.10
N GLY A 423 -14.60 -8.23 0.23
CA GLY A 423 -14.72 -8.94 1.51
C GLY A 423 -13.38 -9.48 2.03
N ASN A 424 -12.52 -10.00 1.15
CA ASN A 424 -11.20 -10.51 1.55
C ASN A 424 -10.23 -9.38 1.93
N ALA A 425 -10.23 -8.27 1.19
CA ALA A 425 -9.41 -7.09 1.51
C ALA A 425 -9.73 -6.55 2.92
N ALA A 426 -11.01 -6.48 3.28
CA ALA A 426 -11.45 -6.08 4.62
C ALA A 426 -10.99 -7.08 5.70
N LEU A 427 -11.09 -8.39 5.45
CA LEU A 427 -10.62 -9.42 6.39
C LEU A 427 -9.11 -9.41 6.57
N LEU A 428 -8.34 -9.16 5.51
CA LEU A 428 -6.88 -9.07 5.57
C LEU A 428 -6.44 -7.84 6.36
N ALA A 429 -7.07 -6.68 6.13
CA ALA A 429 -6.91 -5.49 6.95
C ALA A 429 -7.12 -5.76 8.45
N GLU A 430 -8.15 -6.54 8.79
CA GLU A 430 -8.40 -6.99 10.17
C GLU A 430 -7.33 -7.98 10.67
N SER A 431 -6.80 -8.82 9.77
CA SER A 431 -5.82 -9.88 10.06
C SER A 431 -4.39 -9.37 10.22
N PHE A 432 -4.03 -8.22 9.65
CA PHE A 432 -2.70 -7.59 9.83
C PHE A 432 -2.40 -7.17 11.26
N GLY A 433 -3.34 -7.36 12.21
CA GLY A 433 -3.08 -7.28 13.64
C GLY A 433 -2.73 -5.89 14.15
N ASN A 434 -2.49 -4.94 13.25
CA ASN A 434 -2.22 -3.57 13.61
C ASN A 434 -3.50 -2.99 14.17
N LYS A 435 -3.42 -2.73 15.47
CA LYS A 435 -4.50 -2.20 16.27
C LYS A 435 -5.07 -0.94 15.60
N ASN A 436 -4.32 -0.15 14.86
CA ASN A 436 -4.80 1.15 14.40
C ASN A 436 -5.75 1.12 13.19
N PHE A 437 -5.94 -0.01 12.48
CA PHE A 437 -6.85 -0.13 11.32
C PHE A 437 -8.32 -0.29 11.71
N ILE A 438 -8.85 0.67 12.48
CA ILE A 438 -10.28 0.69 12.84
C ILE A 438 -11.10 1.49 11.84
N ASN A 439 -12.29 1.01 11.58
CA ASN A 439 -13.29 1.71 10.78
C ASN A 439 -14.38 2.23 11.71
N THR A 440 -14.49 3.54 11.87
CA THR A 440 -15.50 4.14 12.75
C THR A 440 -15.87 5.55 12.31
N SER A 441 -16.85 6.16 12.95
CA SER A 441 -17.28 7.52 12.66
C SER A 441 -17.67 8.24 13.93
N PHE A 442 -17.44 9.54 14.00
CA PHE A 442 -17.77 10.39 15.15
C PHE A 442 -18.11 11.82 14.69
N ASP A 443 -18.73 12.60 15.57
CA ASP A 443 -19.10 13.99 15.33
C ASP A 443 -17.84 14.86 15.17
N SER A 444 -17.78 15.66 14.11
CA SER A 444 -16.68 16.59 13.84
C SER A 444 -16.67 17.79 14.81
N ASN A 445 -17.81 18.10 15.42
CA ASN A 445 -18.00 19.22 16.33
C ASN A 445 -18.87 18.80 17.53
N PRO A 446 -18.30 18.04 18.49
CA PRO A 446 -19.05 17.54 19.63
C PRO A 446 -19.42 18.67 20.61
N GLY A 447 -20.62 19.23 20.45
CA GLY A 447 -21.12 20.33 21.31
C GLY A 447 -21.40 19.93 22.77
N SER A 448 -21.58 18.63 23.05
CA SER A 448 -21.62 18.11 24.42
C SER A 448 -21.19 16.66 24.49
N VAL A 449 -20.58 16.27 25.61
CA VAL A 449 -20.15 14.89 25.88
C VAL A 449 -20.71 14.43 27.22
N ARG A 450 -21.27 13.22 27.25
CA ARG A 450 -21.77 12.57 28.46
C ARG A 450 -20.96 11.31 28.73
N CYS A 451 -20.27 11.26 29.87
CA CYS A 451 -19.46 10.12 30.28
C CYS A 451 -19.55 9.89 31.79
N ARG A 452 -19.14 8.70 32.25
CA ARG A 452 -18.95 8.41 33.67
C ARG A 452 -17.55 8.84 34.08
N ILE A 453 -17.44 9.66 35.12
CA ILE A 453 -16.18 10.03 35.77
C ILE A 453 -16.18 9.41 37.16
N ALA A 454 -15.24 8.52 37.46
CA ALA A 454 -15.21 7.79 38.72
C ALA A 454 -16.56 7.07 39.04
N GLY A 455 -17.23 6.54 38.01
CA GLY A 455 -18.51 5.83 38.14
C GLY A 455 -19.75 6.73 38.17
N GLU A 456 -19.61 8.06 38.20
CA GLU A 456 -20.73 9.00 38.18
C GLU A 456 -20.97 9.61 36.80
N TRP A 457 -22.21 9.59 36.32
CA TRP A 457 -22.59 10.25 35.07
C TRP A 457 -22.45 11.77 35.16
N ARG A 458 -21.75 12.35 34.19
CA ARG A 458 -21.59 13.80 34.04
C ARG A 458 -21.73 14.19 32.57
N THR A 459 -22.28 15.39 32.34
CA THR A 459 -22.38 15.99 31.01
C THR A 459 -21.54 17.25 30.97
N PHE A 460 -20.77 17.40 29.91
CA PHE A 460 -19.86 18.52 29.67
C PHE A 460 -20.27 19.22 28.39
N SER A 461 -20.59 20.50 28.47
CA SER A 461 -20.90 21.35 27.31
C SER A 461 -19.63 21.98 26.75
N ASP A 462 -19.51 22.03 25.43
CA ASP A 462 -18.43 22.65 24.67
C ASP A 462 -17.00 22.34 25.18
N PRO A 463 -16.65 21.05 25.42
CA PRO A 463 -15.32 20.68 25.90
C PRO A 463 -14.20 21.08 24.92
N ASP A 464 -13.04 21.48 25.46
CA ASP A 464 -11.89 21.83 24.61
C ASP A 464 -11.21 20.60 23.98
N VAL A 465 -11.28 19.44 24.63
CA VAL A 465 -10.74 18.17 24.12
C VAL A 465 -11.75 17.06 24.37
N VAL A 466 -12.01 16.27 23.33
CA VAL A 466 -12.89 15.10 23.35
C VAL A 466 -12.14 13.92 22.79
N ASP A 467 -12.00 12.86 23.56
CA ASP A 467 -11.37 11.64 23.08
C ASP A 467 -12.42 10.67 22.54
N ILE A 468 -12.12 10.03 21.42
CA ILE A 468 -12.99 9.07 20.76
C ILE A 468 -12.51 7.67 21.09
N ILE A 469 -13.40 6.88 21.68
CA ILE A 469 -13.16 5.47 22.03
C ILE A 469 -13.87 4.58 21.03
N SER A 470 -13.15 3.60 20.48
CA SER A 470 -13.75 2.51 19.72
C SER A 470 -12.95 1.22 19.95
N SER A 471 -13.64 0.08 20.03
CA SER A 471 -13.03 -1.21 20.38
C SER A 471 -12.15 -1.16 21.65
N ASN A 472 -12.64 -0.49 22.70
CA ASN A 472 -11.98 -0.32 24.01
C ASN A 472 -10.61 0.37 24.00
N ARG A 473 -10.40 1.32 23.07
CA ARG A 473 -9.19 2.15 23.03
C ARG A 473 -9.46 3.53 22.46
N HIS A 474 -8.56 4.47 22.71
CA HIS A 474 -8.54 5.75 22.03
C HIS A 474 -8.17 5.58 20.56
N VAL A 475 -8.95 6.17 19.66
CA VAL A 475 -8.75 6.08 18.20
C VAL A 475 -8.57 7.45 17.55
N ALA A 476 -9.10 8.49 18.17
CA ALA A 476 -8.89 9.89 17.79
C ALA A 476 -9.11 10.81 18.99
N THR A 477 -8.67 12.05 18.88
CA THR A 477 -9.00 13.14 19.79
C THR A 477 -9.45 14.36 18.98
N VAL A 478 -10.59 14.94 19.34
CA VAL A 478 -11.13 16.17 18.73
C VAL A 478 -10.78 17.34 19.63
N CYS A 479 -9.99 18.26 19.11
CA CYS A 479 -9.48 19.42 19.81
C CYS A 479 -10.17 20.68 19.31
N ARG A 480 -10.78 21.43 20.23
CA ARG A 480 -11.25 22.78 19.99
C ARG A 480 -10.12 23.76 20.25
N GLU A 481 -9.51 24.25 19.18
CA GLU A 481 -8.25 24.99 19.25
C GLU A 481 -8.14 26.14 18.26
N TYR A 482 -7.13 26.99 18.45
CA TYR A 482 -6.81 28.06 17.53
C TYR A 482 -5.97 27.51 16.37
N VAL A 483 -6.51 27.59 15.15
CA VAL A 483 -5.77 27.36 13.90
C VAL A 483 -5.88 28.64 13.06
N PRO A 484 -4.94 29.59 13.22
CA PRO A 484 -5.01 30.90 12.60
C PRO A 484 -5.13 30.86 11.06
N GLU A 485 -4.53 29.84 10.44
CA GLU A 485 -4.54 29.58 9.02
C GLU A 485 -5.95 29.27 8.47
N ILE A 486 -6.89 28.84 9.32
CA ILE A 486 -8.29 28.54 8.96
C ILE A 486 -9.23 29.67 9.40
N ALA A 487 -9.17 30.07 10.67
CA ALA A 487 -10.17 30.94 11.29
C ALA A 487 -9.62 32.27 11.81
N GLY A 488 -8.36 32.59 11.49
CA GLY A 488 -7.68 33.79 11.98
C GLY A 488 -7.56 33.81 13.50
N ASN A 489 -7.54 35.01 14.07
CA ASN A 489 -7.23 35.20 15.49
C ASN A 489 -8.46 35.23 16.42
N GLY A 490 -9.67 35.08 15.87
CA GLY A 490 -10.91 35.36 16.61
C GLY A 490 -11.66 34.15 17.16
N THR A 491 -11.51 32.98 16.55
CA THR A 491 -12.36 31.82 16.86
C THR A 491 -11.59 30.50 16.81
N LYS A 492 -11.91 29.60 17.74
CA LYS A 492 -11.42 28.22 17.72
C LYS A 492 -12.19 27.38 16.70
N VAL A 493 -11.49 26.42 16.10
CA VAL A 493 -12.06 25.39 15.23
C VAL A 493 -11.90 24.01 15.88
N HIS A 494 -12.64 23.02 15.38
CA HIS A 494 -12.48 21.63 15.82
C HIS A 494 -11.57 20.90 14.83
N VAL A 495 -10.50 20.31 15.35
CA VAL A 495 -9.56 19.48 14.59
C VAL A 495 -9.56 18.09 15.21
N ALA A 496 -9.87 17.08 14.42
CA ALA A 496 -9.69 15.69 14.83
C ALA A 496 -8.26 15.25 14.50
N TYR A 497 -7.60 14.59 15.45
CA TYR A 497 -6.30 13.95 15.25
C TYR A 497 -6.41 12.45 15.53
N PRO A 498 -5.87 11.58 14.67
CA PRO A 498 -5.92 10.15 14.89
C PRO A 498 -4.94 9.77 16.02
N ILE A 499 -5.24 8.66 16.69
CA ILE A 499 -4.38 8.09 17.75
C ILE A 499 -3.88 6.74 17.27
N TYR A 500 -2.57 6.64 17.09
CA TYR A 500 -1.90 5.41 16.69
C TYR A 500 -1.02 4.92 17.82
N GLU A 501 -1.18 3.65 18.21
CA GLU A 501 -0.41 3.03 19.31
C GLU A 501 -0.50 3.83 20.62
N GLY A 502 -1.65 4.48 20.85
CA GLY A 502 -1.85 5.35 22.02
C GLY A 502 -1.20 6.73 21.90
N ARG A 503 -0.66 7.11 20.75
CA ARG A 503 -0.04 8.43 20.52
C ARG A 503 -0.85 9.24 19.53
N VAL A 504 -1.16 10.49 19.90
CA VAL A 504 -1.85 11.44 19.02
C VAL A 504 -0.91 11.88 17.90
N GLN A 505 -1.38 11.81 16.67
CA GLN A 505 -0.65 12.31 15.50
C GLN A 505 -1.09 13.74 15.18
N LEU A 506 -0.35 14.72 15.71
CA LEU A 506 -0.66 16.14 15.55
C LEU A 506 -0.40 16.68 14.13
N ASP A 507 0.24 15.87 13.28
CA ASP A 507 0.55 16.18 11.90
C ASP A 507 -0.45 15.58 10.89
N ALA A 508 -1.42 14.79 11.36
CA ALA A 508 -2.42 14.11 10.54
C ALA A 508 -3.86 14.57 10.88
N GLY A 509 -4.04 15.85 11.19
CA GLY A 509 -5.32 16.40 11.62
C GLY A 509 -6.31 16.65 10.47
N LEU A 510 -7.61 16.53 10.76
CA LEU A 510 -8.70 16.88 9.85
C LEU A 510 -9.64 17.89 10.51
N CYS A 511 -9.89 19.00 9.82
CA CYS A 511 -10.82 20.04 10.25
C CYS A 511 -11.94 20.23 9.21
N VAL A 512 -13.19 20.25 9.65
CA VAL A 512 -14.33 20.67 8.83
C VAL A 512 -14.83 22.02 9.34
N HIS A 513 -14.72 23.06 8.51
CA HIS A 513 -15.08 24.42 8.88
C HIS A 513 -15.73 25.16 7.70
N ASN A 514 -16.85 25.84 7.94
CA ASN A 514 -17.60 26.61 6.93
C ASN A 514 -17.89 25.86 5.61
N GLY A 515 -18.21 24.55 5.70
CA GLY A 515 -18.54 23.72 4.54
C GLY A 515 -17.32 23.24 3.74
N LYS A 516 -16.10 23.51 4.22
CA LYS A 516 -14.84 23.05 3.64
C LYS A 516 -14.12 22.10 4.58
N ALA A 517 -13.30 21.23 4.01
CA ALA A 517 -12.42 20.33 4.76
C ALA A 517 -10.96 20.74 4.58
N TYR A 518 -10.18 20.59 5.65
CA TYR A 518 -8.78 20.98 5.70
C TYR A 518 -7.95 19.89 6.35
N ASP A 519 -6.85 19.52 5.71
CA ASP A 519 -5.74 18.81 6.36
C ASP A 519 -4.99 19.81 7.24
N VAL A 520 -4.80 19.46 8.51
CA VAL A 520 -4.16 20.29 9.52
C VAL A 520 -2.99 19.55 10.12
N ALA A 521 -1.78 19.97 9.77
CA ALA A 521 -0.55 19.37 10.25
C ALA A 521 0.20 20.35 11.17
N TRP A 522 0.48 19.93 12.40
CA TRP A 522 1.42 20.63 13.28
C TRP A 522 2.84 20.15 13.01
N ASN A 523 3.73 21.05 12.58
CA ASN A 523 5.12 20.69 12.25
C ASN A 523 6.09 20.78 13.45
N GLY A 524 5.59 21.17 14.62
CA GLY A 524 6.36 21.43 15.84
C GLY A 524 6.45 22.91 16.26
N TYR A 525 6.05 23.86 15.41
CA TYR A 525 5.98 25.29 15.79
C TYR A 525 4.91 26.11 15.04
N LYS A 526 4.40 25.62 13.92
CA LYS A 526 3.32 26.20 13.13
C LYS A 526 2.42 25.14 12.52
N PHE A 527 1.22 25.54 12.14
CA PHE A 527 0.33 24.73 11.33
C PHE A 527 0.68 24.88 9.85
N PHE A 528 0.65 23.75 9.15
CA PHE A 528 0.43 23.69 7.71
C PHE A 528 -1.00 23.25 7.47
N VAL A 529 -1.69 24.00 6.64
CA VAL A 529 -3.09 23.74 6.31
C VAL A 529 -3.23 23.64 4.81
N LYS A 530 -3.86 22.55 4.36
CA LYS A 530 -4.22 22.33 2.95
C LYS A 530 -5.72 22.11 2.87
N GLU A 531 -6.40 22.93 2.07
CA GLU A 531 -7.82 22.70 1.75
C GLU A 531 -7.93 21.44 0.89
N ARG A 532 -8.89 20.55 1.20
CA ARG A 532 -9.16 19.37 0.39
C ARG A 532 -10.19 19.66 -0.70
N ASP A 533 -10.08 18.94 -1.81
CA ASP A 533 -11.01 19.06 -2.95
C ASP A 533 -12.37 18.37 -2.68
N ASP A 534 -12.44 17.46 -1.71
CA ASP A 534 -13.65 16.72 -1.37
C ASP A 534 -14.58 17.48 -0.43
N ALA A 535 -15.84 17.63 -0.85
CA ALA A 535 -16.88 18.19 0.01
C ALA A 535 -17.26 17.20 1.14
N PRO A 536 -17.38 17.67 2.39
CA PRO A 536 -17.76 16.82 3.50
C PRO A 536 -19.18 16.30 3.33
N SER A 537 -19.38 15.00 3.60
CA SER A 537 -20.68 14.33 3.46
C SER A 537 -21.68 14.66 4.57
N GLY A 538 -21.28 15.45 5.57
CA GLY A 538 -22.08 15.88 6.71
C GLY A 538 -21.22 16.43 7.84
N ASN A 539 -21.71 16.33 9.08
CA ASN A 539 -20.99 16.72 10.30
C ASN A 539 -20.20 15.56 10.92
N LEU A 540 -19.95 14.49 10.17
CA LEU A 540 -19.20 13.34 10.66
C LEU A 540 -17.78 13.35 10.10
N ILE A 541 -16.85 12.90 10.93
CA ILE A 541 -15.54 12.45 10.50
C ILE A 541 -15.56 10.93 10.54
N TYR A 542 -15.03 10.32 9.48
CA TYR A 542 -14.85 8.88 9.36
C TYR A 542 -13.40 8.54 9.60
N ILE A 543 -13.15 7.41 10.24
CA ILE A 543 -11.87 6.73 10.21
C ILE A 543 -12.01 5.57 9.25
N ASN A 544 -11.25 5.57 8.16
CA ASN A 544 -11.22 4.52 7.15
C ASN A 544 -9.85 3.87 7.25
N MET A 545 -9.78 2.63 7.73
CA MET A 545 -8.52 1.91 7.89
C MET A 545 -7.52 2.71 8.76
N GLY A 546 -8.01 3.34 9.83
CA GLY A 546 -7.18 4.19 10.71
C GLY A 546 -6.99 5.65 10.26
N ALA A 547 -7.24 6.00 8.99
CA ALA A 547 -7.05 7.37 8.48
C ALA A 547 -8.33 8.23 8.55
N LEU A 548 -8.20 9.52 8.87
CA LEU A 548 -9.32 10.46 8.92
C LEU A 548 -9.82 10.83 7.50
N SER A 549 -11.14 10.79 7.33
CA SER A 549 -11.83 11.08 6.07
C SER A 549 -13.13 11.84 6.29
N THR A 550 -13.53 12.62 5.28
CA THR A 550 -14.83 13.31 5.25
C THR A 550 -15.95 12.43 4.66
N LYS A 551 -15.59 11.25 4.15
CA LYS A 551 -16.49 10.29 3.48
C LYS A 551 -16.33 8.89 4.07
N LYS A 552 -17.47 8.23 4.22
CA LYS A 552 -17.53 6.81 4.56
C LYS A 552 -17.02 5.99 3.37
N ALA A 553 -16.24 4.95 3.64
CA ALA A 553 -15.92 3.91 2.65
C ALA A 553 -17.07 2.89 2.63
N ASP A 554 -17.70 2.69 1.46
CA ASP A 554 -18.91 1.87 1.34
C ASP A 554 -18.64 0.37 1.51
N ASN A 555 -17.41 -0.05 1.26
CA ASN A 555 -16.95 -1.44 1.29
C ASN A 555 -16.33 -1.87 2.64
N LEU A 556 -16.28 -0.98 3.63
CA LEU A 556 -15.70 -1.28 4.94
C LEU A 556 -16.78 -1.48 6.02
N PRO A 557 -16.66 -2.50 6.89
CA PRO A 557 -17.53 -2.63 8.06
C PRO A 557 -17.14 -1.60 9.12
N TYR A 558 -18.10 -0.83 9.65
CA TYR A 558 -17.87 0.18 10.69
C TYR A 558 -18.32 -0.31 12.06
N VAL A 559 -17.50 -0.04 13.06
CA VAL A 559 -17.82 -0.26 14.48
C VAL A 559 -18.21 1.05 15.15
N GLY A 560 -19.04 0.97 16.19
CA GLY A 560 -19.46 2.15 16.95
C GLY A 560 -18.28 2.84 17.65
N SER A 561 -18.35 4.17 17.77
CA SER A 561 -17.45 4.94 18.61
C SER A 561 -18.22 5.70 19.69
N HIS A 562 -17.52 6.07 20.74
CA HIS A 562 -18.06 6.76 21.89
C HIS A 562 -17.14 7.92 22.28
N ALA A 563 -17.72 9.11 22.41
CA ALA A 563 -17.00 10.30 22.86
C ALA A 563 -16.89 10.30 24.40
N ILE A 564 -15.69 10.58 24.91
CA ILE A 564 -15.44 10.86 26.32
C ILE A 564 -14.71 12.19 26.47
N LEU A 565 -14.82 12.81 27.64
CA LEU A 565 -14.11 14.04 27.95
C LEU A 565 -12.59 13.80 27.95
N GLY A 566 -11.83 14.64 27.28
CA GLY A 566 -10.38 14.73 27.45
C GLY A 566 -10.04 15.27 28.84
N CYS A 567 -9.62 14.39 29.73
CA CYS A 567 -9.33 14.75 31.11
C CYS A 567 -8.24 13.88 31.72
N GLU A 568 -7.62 14.40 32.78
CA GLU A 568 -6.56 13.74 33.53
C GLU A 568 -6.92 13.70 35.01
N ARG A 569 -6.32 12.76 35.73
CA ARG A 569 -6.56 12.61 37.16
C ARG A 569 -5.26 12.38 37.94
N PRO A 570 -4.69 13.44 38.55
CA PRO A 570 -3.49 13.31 39.37
C PRO A 570 -3.69 12.27 40.49
N GLY A 571 -2.85 11.24 40.52
CA GLY A 571 -2.95 10.12 41.45
C GLY A 571 -3.64 8.86 40.91
N GLY A 572 -4.40 8.96 39.80
CA GLY A 572 -4.95 7.84 39.02
C GLY A 572 -5.70 6.78 39.83
N VAL A 573 -5.67 5.54 39.34
CA VAL A 573 -6.10 4.35 40.09
C VAL A 573 -4.99 3.88 41.04
N LEU A 574 -5.30 3.84 42.33
CA LEU A 574 -4.40 3.34 43.37
C LEU A 574 -4.32 1.80 43.34
N PRO A 575 -3.29 1.18 43.95
CA PRO A 575 -3.13 -0.28 43.96
C PRO A 575 -4.31 -1.07 44.53
N ASP A 576 -5.10 -0.44 45.41
CA ASP A 576 -6.32 -1.02 45.99
C ASP A 576 -7.55 -0.89 45.07
N GLY A 577 -7.39 -0.31 43.88
CA GLY A 577 -8.43 -0.09 42.89
C GLY A 577 -9.28 1.16 43.14
N THR A 578 -9.01 1.92 44.21
CA THR A 578 -9.69 3.21 44.46
C THR A 578 -9.13 4.30 43.55
N ILE A 579 -9.93 5.35 43.33
CA ILE A 579 -9.57 6.42 42.41
C ILE A 579 -9.11 7.63 43.21
N GLY A 580 -7.84 8.01 43.03
CA GLY A 580 -7.23 9.17 43.67
C GLY A 580 -7.50 10.47 42.90
N GLY A 581 -7.40 11.60 43.61
CA GLY A 581 -7.40 12.93 43.02
C GLY A 581 -8.71 13.40 42.39
N THR A 582 -8.68 14.66 41.97
CA THR A 582 -9.79 15.32 41.27
C THR A 582 -9.55 15.29 39.78
N MET A 583 -10.59 15.02 38.99
CA MET A 583 -10.52 15.10 37.53
C MET A 583 -10.26 16.54 37.09
N LEU A 584 -9.34 16.71 36.14
CA LEU A 584 -8.96 17.97 35.54
C LEU A 584 -9.20 17.90 34.04
N LYS A 585 -9.85 18.93 33.48
CA LYS A 585 -10.03 19.01 32.03
C LYS A 585 -8.71 19.31 31.35
N VAL A 586 -8.57 18.78 30.14
CA VAL A 586 -7.47 19.08 29.23
C VAL A 586 -7.96 20.05 28.16
N TYR A 587 -7.10 20.98 27.77
CA TYR A 587 -7.27 21.75 26.54
C TYR A 587 -6.00 21.67 25.70
N LYS A 588 -6.16 21.78 24.38
CA LYS A 588 -5.05 21.93 23.44
C LYS A 588 -4.81 23.39 23.15
N HIS A 589 -3.54 23.79 23.10
CA HIS A 589 -3.12 25.08 22.59
C HIS A 589 -1.85 24.85 21.77
N PHE A 590 -2.00 24.97 20.44
CA PHE A 590 -0.95 24.67 19.46
C PHE A 590 -0.43 23.23 19.60
N GLY A 591 0.89 23.04 19.66
CA GLY A 591 1.54 21.72 19.73
C GLY A 591 1.33 20.95 21.03
N HIS A 592 0.69 21.56 22.03
CA HIS A 592 0.71 21.04 23.40
C HIS A 592 -0.68 20.93 24.02
N PHE A 593 -0.83 19.88 24.84
CA PHE A 593 -1.98 19.68 25.71
C PHE A 593 -1.64 20.17 27.12
N TYR A 594 -2.60 20.84 27.75
CA TYR A 594 -2.43 21.48 29.04
C TYR A 594 -3.58 21.12 29.98
N LEU A 595 -3.29 21.10 31.29
CA LEU A 595 -4.35 21.06 32.30
C LEU A 595 -5.01 22.44 32.43
N GLU A 596 -6.33 22.46 32.62
CA GLU A 596 -7.13 23.70 32.78
C GLU A 596 -6.67 24.56 33.98
N ASN A 597 -6.09 23.94 35.01
CA ASN A 597 -5.58 24.66 36.18
C ASN A 597 -4.06 24.94 36.09
N LYS A 598 -3.58 25.81 37.00
CA LYS A 598 -2.15 26.17 37.12
C LYS A 598 -1.46 25.48 38.29
N ASN A 599 -1.92 24.28 38.68
CA ASN A 599 -1.34 23.55 39.80
C ASN A 599 -0.25 22.59 39.29
N ARG A 600 0.81 22.42 40.07
CA ARG A 600 1.87 21.45 39.79
C ARG A 600 1.53 20.10 40.39
N TYR A 601 1.64 19.03 39.61
CA TYR A 601 1.40 17.65 40.03
C TYR A 601 2.64 16.80 39.78
N THR A 602 3.05 16.01 40.77
CA THR A 602 4.19 15.08 40.66
C THR A 602 3.75 13.64 40.46
N ASN A 603 2.46 13.36 40.60
CA ASN A 603 1.83 12.05 40.52
C ASN A 603 0.95 11.91 39.26
N LEU A 604 1.38 12.53 38.15
CA LEU A 604 0.70 12.49 36.87
C LEU A 604 1.71 12.04 35.80
N PRO A 605 1.75 10.74 35.43
CA PRO A 605 2.71 10.21 34.46
C PRO A 605 2.54 10.81 33.07
N GLY A 606 3.66 11.09 32.37
CA GLY A 606 3.66 11.69 31.02
C GLY A 606 3.24 13.16 30.98
N TRP A 607 3.36 13.86 32.12
CA TRP A 607 3.09 15.28 32.23
C TRP A 607 4.24 15.98 32.96
N SER A 608 4.71 17.09 32.39
CA SER A 608 5.76 17.92 32.97
C SER A 608 5.28 19.34 33.27
N TRP A 609 6.02 20.03 34.13
CA TRP A 609 5.77 21.44 34.43
C TRP A 609 6.46 22.33 33.40
N MET A 610 5.71 23.23 32.75
CA MET A 610 6.25 24.14 31.74
C MET A 610 6.83 25.40 32.40
N ASP A 611 8.16 25.49 32.41
CA ASP A 611 8.90 26.63 32.97
C ASP A 611 8.99 27.83 31.99
N ALA A 612 8.92 27.58 30.69
CA ALA A 612 8.95 28.61 29.64
C ALA A 612 8.12 28.20 28.43
N VAL A 613 7.63 29.19 27.68
CA VAL A 613 6.92 28.96 26.39
C VAL A 613 7.94 28.51 25.33
N PRO A 614 7.61 27.54 24.46
CA PRO A 614 8.45 27.20 23.31
C PRO A 614 8.70 28.45 22.44
N LEU A 615 9.97 28.84 22.30
CA LEU A 615 10.34 30.11 21.67
C LEU A 615 9.85 30.21 20.21
N LYS A 616 9.99 29.13 19.43
CA LYS A 616 9.55 29.13 18.03
C LYS A 616 8.04 29.22 17.86
N GLU A 617 7.27 28.62 18.76
CA GLU A 617 5.80 28.78 18.76
C GLU A 617 5.40 30.20 19.09
N TYR A 618 6.07 30.81 20.08
CA TYR A 618 5.87 32.21 20.41
C TYR A 618 6.20 33.12 19.23
N GLU A 619 7.30 32.87 18.53
CA GLU A 619 7.71 33.64 17.35
C GLU A 619 6.74 33.48 16.18
N ALA A 620 6.20 32.28 15.97
CA ALA A 620 5.21 32.00 14.92
C ALA A 620 3.84 32.64 15.25
N TYR A 621 3.41 32.61 16.52
CA TYR A 621 2.09 33.05 16.96
C TYR A 621 2.13 34.01 18.15
N PRO A 622 2.81 35.16 18.06
CA PRO A 622 3.07 36.03 19.20
C PRO A 622 1.80 36.60 19.83
N THR A 623 0.73 36.76 19.06
CA THR A 623 -0.57 37.27 19.54
C THR A 623 -1.32 36.28 20.44
N PHE A 624 -0.93 35.00 20.43
CA PHE A 624 -1.60 33.93 21.17
C PHE A 624 -0.86 33.52 22.45
N PHE A 625 0.32 34.11 22.70
CA PHE A 625 1.12 33.88 23.90
C PHE A 625 1.40 35.20 24.64
N PRO A 626 0.56 35.63 25.57
CA PRO A 626 0.82 36.85 26.35
C PRO A 626 2.09 36.68 27.21
N SER A 627 3.09 37.52 26.94
CA SER A 627 4.54 37.30 27.10
C SER A 627 5.13 37.15 28.51
N LYS A 628 4.33 37.05 29.59
CA LYS A 628 4.84 36.79 30.96
C LYS A 628 4.02 35.82 31.83
N ASP A 629 2.73 35.61 31.54
CA ASP A 629 1.82 34.83 32.41
C ASP A 629 1.41 33.47 31.81
N TYR A 630 1.89 33.15 30.62
CA TYR A 630 1.60 31.89 29.95
C TYR A 630 2.34 30.69 30.59
N PRO A 631 3.64 30.77 30.94
CA PRO A 631 4.34 29.74 31.71
C PRO A 631 3.66 29.40 33.05
N GLY A 632 4.04 28.27 33.66
CA GLY A 632 3.53 27.86 34.96
C GLY A 632 2.24 27.04 34.89
N ARG A 633 2.24 26.00 34.06
CA ARG A 633 1.15 25.02 33.95
C ARG A 633 1.72 23.64 33.59
N MET A 634 0.96 22.59 33.88
CA MET A 634 1.33 21.24 33.42
C MET A 634 1.03 21.13 31.93
N TRP A 635 1.98 20.57 31.18
CA TRP A 635 1.80 20.18 29.79
C TRP A 635 2.06 18.68 29.62
N ARG A 636 1.49 18.10 28.57
CA ARG A 636 1.68 16.69 28.25
C ARG A 636 3.02 16.49 27.57
N ASP A 637 3.76 15.48 28.00
CA ASP A 637 5.05 15.12 27.42
C ASP A 637 4.88 14.50 26.03
N ALA A 638 5.90 14.60 25.18
CA ALA A 638 5.88 14.03 23.83
C ALA A 638 5.74 12.49 23.83
N ASP A 639 6.13 11.84 24.93
CA ASP A 639 6.05 10.40 25.11
C ASP A 639 4.75 9.91 25.79
N TYR A 640 3.79 10.79 26.05
CA TYR A 640 2.51 10.43 26.65
C TYR A 640 1.76 9.38 25.82
N VAL A 641 1.24 8.37 26.50
CA VAL A 641 0.47 7.27 25.90
C VAL A 641 -0.96 7.29 26.45
N TYR A 642 -1.91 7.41 25.53
CA TYR A 642 -3.34 7.27 25.78
C TYR A 642 -3.67 5.82 26.14
N ILE A 643 -4.17 5.62 27.36
CA ILE A 643 -4.62 4.32 27.86
C ILE A 643 -6.07 4.45 28.30
N TYR A 644 -6.96 3.71 27.65
CA TYR A 644 -8.35 3.70 28.06
C TYR A 644 -8.52 2.87 29.34
N ASN A 645 -8.96 3.53 30.41
CA ASN A 645 -9.28 2.90 31.68
C ASN A 645 -10.75 3.17 32.08
N PRO A 646 -11.66 2.20 31.90
CA PRO A 646 -13.09 2.39 32.14
C PRO A 646 -13.43 2.69 33.62
N ARG A 647 -12.51 2.41 34.56
CA ARG A 647 -12.68 2.77 35.98
C ARG A 647 -12.57 4.28 36.20
N GLU A 648 -11.70 4.96 35.46
CA GLU A 648 -11.50 6.40 35.60
C GLU A 648 -12.55 7.16 34.80
N VAL A 649 -12.68 6.82 33.51
CA VAL A 649 -13.62 7.42 32.57
C VAL A 649 -14.23 6.32 31.71
N SER A 650 -15.55 6.26 31.63
CA SER A 650 -16.27 5.30 30.75
C SER A 650 -17.43 5.96 30.02
N TYR A 651 -17.87 5.32 28.94
CA TYR A 651 -19.02 5.72 28.12
C TYR A 651 -20.21 4.76 28.34
N GLU A 652 -21.35 5.06 27.70
CA GLU A 652 -22.57 4.24 27.75
C GLU A 652 -22.53 3.08 26.77
#